data_AF-A0A1H1INL1-F1
#
_entry.id   AF-A0A1H1INL1-F1
#
_cell.length_a   1.000
_cell.length_b   1.000
_cell.length_c   1.000
_cell.angle_alpha   90.00
_cell.angle_beta   90.00
_cell.angle_gamma   90.00
#
_symmetry.space_group_name_H-M   'P 1'
#
loop_
_entity.id
_entity.type
_entity.pdbx_description
1 polymer ?
#
loop_
_entity_poly.entity_id
_entity_poly.type
_entity_poly.pdbx_seq_one_letter_code
_entity_poly.pdbx_strand_id
1 'polypeptide(L)'
;MNRFFVSRPVFAWVIALFTVLFGGIAVLLLPVEQYPDVAPPSLNISAVFSGADARTLERSVTSIIEDEMNGIENFLYMSSISRSNGTAQITVVLKPGTNLDIARTQVQDRLSRVEPRLPLEVRQLGVTVTKASTGFLMLLALQTTDGATNAVAMGNFASNNIVNELRRIDGVGDVQLFGSSYAMRIWLDQRKLTGFGLSASEVLSAVQEQNSQTAGGGLGDQPNAAGSEFTAQIVTQSRFSTPEQFREIIVRANPDGSTVRLGDVARVELGNDSYGNRLTVNGKESAGIAIQLASGANALAVANAVRARMTQLQPTFPRGVVWTVPFDTTPFINTSVHSVIRTMIEALLLVTVVVFLFLQDWRATLIPTLVVPVALIGTCAGLYLFGLSINILSLFGMVVAIGILNDDAIVVVENVARIMREEGLSAPRATVKAVGQITGPVIASTLVLVAVFIPMAFFPGSVGGIYRQFSVTLAVSIILSTVLALTLGAALCAALLRNETADRAAPKNLASRMLHRVFDGFNHGLGASTDRYIRGVDSMLKRPLRWLLVFVVACVITGFLFVRLPGGFLPTEDQGHIFITYTGAPGSTEERTRQAVDQVEAFLRTQPQVRNVASVTGFSFFGQGQSAALSFVDLTPWGERTGEDNSASALVRRVNGAVRQIPEAIIFALDPPPIPSLGTATGFTMKIQDRSGVGGDALQLAARRIMIEASQSSILAGVRPEGMPEAPQLYVEIDRVKARALGLQIGQVNQALALSFGSNYVNDFVFEGNVLRVFIQADAAQRMRAEDVSALRLRNNRGEMVPFSAFSRIRWISGPQQLERYNGFPSATLSGQAAPGRSSGAAIAEMERIASHILTGNLTYEWTGTALEEKQAGGQIGLLLGLSLVVVFLLLAALYESWAIPAAVLLIIPFGVIGAVLLTMMRGLSADVYFNIGLVTIIGLAAKNAILIVEFAIKEESEGTDAITAAKNGAQQRLRPILMTSVTFVLGMMPLVLATGAGAASRRAVGTGVMGSMLTATLFGIFFTPLFYVAARRWLSRKKRNREPDDDLSAPEVGNEEPGGGPRDA
;
A
#
# COMPACT_ATOMS: atom_id res chain seq x y z
N MET A 1 0.07 -29.64 34.45
CA MET A 1 0.77 -29.69 33.14
C MET A 1 2.06 -30.52 33.19
N ASN A 2 3.00 -30.21 34.10
CA ASN A 2 4.41 -30.67 34.09
C ASN A 2 4.69 -32.19 33.95
N ARG A 3 3.73 -33.07 34.26
CA ARG A 3 3.86 -34.53 34.09
C ARG A 3 2.94 -35.11 33.00
N PHE A 4 1.91 -34.39 32.59
CA PHE A 4 0.81 -34.92 31.77
C PHE A 4 1.24 -35.24 30.35
N PHE A 5 1.90 -34.31 29.66
CA PHE A 5 2.35 -34.52 28.27
C PHE A 5 3.55 -35.46 28.19
N VAL A 6 4.37 -35.51 29.25
CA VAL A 6 5.48 -36.46 29.36
C VAL A 6 4.98 -37.90 29.46
N SER A 7 3.87 -38.15 30.17
CA SER A 7 3.26 -39.48 30.27
C SER A 7 2.28 -39.82 29.14
N ARG A 8 1.81 -38.81 28.39
CA ARG A 8 0.88 -38.96 27.26
C ARG A 8 1.45 -38.35 25.97
N PRO A 9 2.53 -38.92 25.39
CA PRO A 9 3.18 -38.36 24.20
C PRO A 9 2.26 -38.33 22.98
N VAL A 10 1.33 -39.29 22.85
CA VAL A 10 0.34 -39.32 21.76
C VAL A 10 -0.55 -38.08 21.80
N PHE A 11 -0.98 -37.64 23.00
CA PHE A 11 -1.84 -36.47 23.13
C PHE A 11 -1.09 -35.17 22.75
N ALA A 12 0.22 -35.07 23.05
CA ALA A 12 1.05 -33.96 22.59
C ALA A 12 1.17 -33.93 21.05
N TRP A 13 1.33 -35.10 20.42
CA TRP A 13 1.30 -35.23 18.95
C TRP A 13 -0.05 -34.84 18.35
N VAL A 14 -1.16 -35.20 18.98
CA VAL A 14 -2.50 -34.83 18.51
C VAL A 14 -2.68 -33.30 18.47
N ILE A 15 -2.23 -32.57 19.49
CA ILE A 15 -2.25 -31.10 19.49
C ILE A 15 -1.42 -30.54 18.34
N ALA A 16 -0.21 -31.07 18.14
CA ALA A 16 0.66 -30.65 17.05
C ALA A 16 0.02 -30.92 15.67
N LEU A 17 -0.57 -32.10 15.48
CA LEU A 17 -1.26 -32.47 14.23
C LEU A 17 -2.50 -31.60 13.98
N PHE A 18 -3.30 -31.29 15.00
CA PHE A 18 -4.41 -30.34 14.86
C PHE A 18 -3.92 -28.94 14.49
N THR A 19 -2.81 -28.50 15.08
CA THR A 19 -2.19 -27.21 14.76
C THR A 19 -1.75 -27.17 13.30
N VAL A 20 -1.13 -28.24 12.80
CA VAL A 20 -0.78 -28.37 11.37
C VAL A 20 -2.02 -28.46 10.49
N LEU A 21 -3.06 -29.19 10.89
CA LEU A 21 -4.28 -29.37 10.11
C LEU A 21 -5.03 -28.05 9.93
N PHE A 22 -5.34 -27.34 11.02
CA PHE A 22 -6.04 -26.05 10.96
C PHE A 22 -5.18 -24.97 10.32
N GLY A 23 -3.87 -24.96 10.61
CA GLY A 23 -2.93 -24.06 9.96
C GLY A 23 -2.82 -24.31 8.46
N GLY A 24 -2.76 -25.58 8.03
CA GLY A 24 -2.72 -25.97 6.63
C GLY A 24 -3.98 -25.61 5.87
N ILE A 25 -5.16 -25.80 6.48
CA ILE A 25 -6.44 -25.32 5.91
C ILE A 25 -6.41 -23.79 5.78
N ALA A 26 -5.95 -23.08 6.81
CA ALA A 26 -5.86 -21.62 6.78
C ALA A 26 -4.91 -21.11 5.68
N VAL A 27 -3.77 -21.77 5.46
CA VAL A 27 -2.84 -21.42 4.35
C VAL A 27 -3.54 -21.45 2.98
N LEU A 28 -4.49 -22.36 2.77
CA LEU A 28 -5.24 -22.47 1.51
C LEU A 28 -6.35 -21.42 1.38
N LEU A 29 -6.89 -20.92 2.50
CA LEU A 29 -8.00 -19.96 2.53
C LEU A 29 -7.54 -18.50 2.61
N LEU A 30 -6.32 -18.25 3.11
CA LEU A 30 -5.81 -16.90 3.32
C LEU A 30 -5.57 -16.17 1.99
N PRO A 31 -6.01 -14.90 1.86
CA PRO A 31 -5.63 -14.06 0.75
C PRO A 31 -4.10 -13.87 0.68
N VAL A 32 -3.56 -13.79 -0.53
CA VAL A 32 -2.15 -13.49 -0.78
C VAL A 32 -2.05 -12.12 -1.44
N GLU A 33 -1.36 -11.21 -0.76
CA GLU A 33 -1.28 -9.79 -1.14
C GLU A 33 0.15 -9.29 -1.03
N GLN A 34 0.50 -8.21 -1.73
CA GLN A 34 1.81 -7.57 -1.55
C GLN A 34 1.89 -6.90 -0.18
N TYR A 35 0.92 -6.02 0.06
CA TYR A 35 0.69 -5.30 1.29
C TYR A 35 -0.78 -5.41 1.66
N PRO A 36 -1.10 -5.41 2.95
CA PRO A 36 -2.48 -5.34 3.38
C PRO A 36 -3.08 -3.99 2.98
N ASP A 37 -4.40 -3.93 2.91
CA ASP A 37 -5.09 -2.68 2.62
C ASP A 37 -4.95 -1.69 3.79
N VAL A 38 -3.89 -0.89 3.71
CA VAL A 38 -3.54 0.13 4.71
C VAL A 38 -3.83 1.53 4.20
N ALA A 39 -4.17 1.69 2.92
CA ALA A 39 -4.51 3.01 2.42
C ALA A 39 -5.82 3.49 3.03
N PRO A 40 -5.96 4.80 3.28
CA PRO A 40 -7.22 5.35 3.70
C PRO A 40 -8.31 5.06 2.65
N PRO A 41 -9.48 4.52 3.05
CA PRO A 41 -10.57 4.24 2.13
C PRO A 41 -11.02 5.51 1.41
N SER A 42 -11.26 5.44 0.11
CA SER A 42 -11.63 6.62 -0.68
C SER A 42 -12.72 6.33 -1.72
N LEU A 43 -13.47 7.38 -2.05
CA LEU A 43 -14.54 7.38 -3.04
C LEU A 43 -14.21 8.40 -4.12
N ASN A 44 -14.43 8.03 -5.37
CA ASN A 44 -14.22 8.89 -6.52
C ASN A 44 -15.56 9.31 -7.12
N ILE A 45 -15.79 10.62 -7.22
CA ILE A 45 -16.96 11.22 -7.85
C ILE A 45 -16.49 11.82 -9.18
N SER A 46 -17.09 11.38 -10.28
CA SER A 46 -16.72 11.84 -11.63
C SER A 46 -17.92 12.43 -12.34
N ALA A 47 -17.73 13.61 -12.94
CA ALA A 47 -18.74 14.35 -13.71
C ALA A 47 -18.14 14.86 -15.03
N VAL A 48 -18.96 14.93 -16.07
CA VAL A 48 -18.54 15.39 -17.40
C VAL A 48 -19.45 16.53 -17.86
N PHE A 49 -18.84 17.67 -18.21
CA PHE A 49 -19.49 18.81 -18.86
C PHE A 49 -18.77 19.09 -20.19
N SER A 50 -19.21 18.40 -21.25
CA SER A 50 -18.60 18.50 -22.57
C SER A 50 -18.49 19.95 -23.07
N GLY A 51 -17.27 20.39 -23.38
CA GLY A 51 -16.98 21.72 -23.91
C GLY A 51 -16.80 22.83 -22.86
N ALA A 52 -16.96 22.54 -21.56
CA ALA A 52 -16.65 23.50 -20.51
C ALA A 52 -15.13 23.62 -20.28
N ASP A 53 -14.64 24.85 -20.10
CA ASP A 53 -13.29 25.08 -19.62
C ASP A 53 -13.14 24.74 -18.13
N ALA A 54 -11.90 24.62 -17.65
CA ALA A 54 -11.60 24.20 -16.28
C ALA A 54 -12.25 25.11 -15.22
N ARG A 55 -12.32 26.43 -15.45
CA ARG A 55 -12.87 27.40 -14.49
C ARG A 55 -14.40 27.37 -14.47
N THR A 56 -15.03 27.24 -15.63
CA THR A 56 -16.48 27.06 -15.71
C THR A 56 -16.91 25.78 -15.00
N LEU A 57 -16.17 24.69 -15.24
CA LEU A 57 -16.42 23.40 -14.61
C LEU A 57 -16.20 23.44 -13.08
N GLU A 58 -15.11 24.07 -12.63
CA GLU A 58 -14.82 24.27 -11.22
C GLU A 58 -16.00 24.94 -10.50
N ARG A 59 -16.49 26.06 -11.03
CA ARG A 59 -17.52 26.89 -10.37
C ARG A 59 -18.93 26.35 -10.48
N SER A 60 -19.23 25.64 -11.57
CA SER A 60 -20.60 25.22 -11.90
C SER A 60 -20.90 23.79 -11.50
N VAL A 61 -19.86 22.99 -11.22
CA VAL A 61 -19.99 21.56 -10.89
C VAL A 61 -19.14 21.21 -9.69
N THR A 62 -17.81 21.38 -9.78
CA THR A 62 -16.88 20.85 -8.78
C THR A 62 -17.10 21.46 -7.40
N SER A 63 -17.09 22.79 -7.27
CA SER A 63 -17.26 23.46 -5.98
C SER A 63 -18.62 23.20 -5.36
N ILE A 64 -19.67 23.11 -6.19
CA ILE A 64 -21.04 22.83 -5.74
C ILE A 64 -21.13 21.43 -5.11
N ILE A 65 -20.49 20.44 -5.73
CA ILE A 65 -20.42 19.08 -5.16
C ILE A 65 -19.54 19.07 -3.91
N GLU A 66 -18.37 19.71 -3.95
CA GLU A 66 -17.44 19.80 -2.80
C GLU A 66 -18.10 20.38 -1.55
N ASP A 67 -18.83 21.48 -1.69
CA ASP A 67 -19.49 22.16 -0.57
C ASP A 67 -20.47 21.22 0.16
N GLU A 68 -21.19 20.38 -0.59
CA GLU A 68 -22.15 19.42 -0.07
C GLU A 68 -21.48 18.18 0.55
N MET A 69 -20.22 17.86 0.20
CA MET A 69 -19.48 16.74 0.78
C MET A 69 -19.01 17.01 2.22
N ASN A 70 -19.07 18.27 2.68
CA ASN A 70 -18.70 18.62 4.05
C ASN A 70 -19.62 17.95 5.08
N GLY A 71 -19.04 17.28 6.08
CA GLY A 71 -19.78 16.59 7.13
C GLY A 71 -20.12 15.12 6.82
N ILE A 72 -19.48 14.51 5.82
CA ILE A 72 -19.42 13.05 5.72
C ILE A 72 -18.72 12.50 6.97
N GLU A 73 -19.25 11.41 7.53
CA GLU A 73 -18.64 10.79 8.70
C GLU A 73 -17.26 10.21 8.36
N ASN A 74 -16.34 10.26 9.32
CA ASN A 74 -14.96 9.79 9.12
C ASN A 74 -14.23 10.47 7.96
N PHE A 75 -14.61 11.68 7.57
CA PHE A 75 -13.86 12.49 6.61
C PHE A 75 -12.41 12.72 7.06
N LEU A 76 -11.45 12.49 6.16
CA LEU A 76 -10.03 12.78 6.38
C LEU A 76 -9.61 14.02 5.57
N TYR A 77 -9.75 13.95 4.25
CA TYR A 77 -9.55 15.09 3.34
C TYR A 77 -10.28 14.87 2.01
N MET A 78 -10.37 15.91 1.21
CA MET A 78 -10.91 15.86 -0.15
C MET A 78 -9.97 16.56 -1.12
N SER A 79 -9.78 15.98 -2.30
CA SER A 79 -9.06 16.62 -3.40
C SER A 79 -9.91 16.60 -4.65
N SER A 80 -9.90 17.68 -5.42
CA SER A 80 -10.59 17.72 -6.70
C SER A 80 -9.74 18.32 -7.81
N ILE A 81 -10.07 17.92 -9.03
CA ILE A 81 -9.43 18.38 -10.26
C ILE A 81 -10.53 18.67 -11.28
N SER A 82 -10.55 19.90 -11.80
CA SER A 82 -11.39 20.33 -12.91
C SER A 82 -10.51 20.53 -14.14
N ARG A 83 -10.79 19.83 -15.24
CA ARG A 83 -9.95 19.83 -16.45
C ARG A 83 -10.65 20.55 -17.60
N SER A 84 -9.88 21.17 -18.49
CA SER A 84 -10.38 21.92 -19.65
C SER A 84 -10.99 21.05 -20.75
N ASN A 85 -10.89 19.72 -20.62
CA ASN A 85 -11.61 18.77 -21.47
C ASN A 85 -13.06 18.53 -20.99
N GLY A 86 -13.53 19.25 -19.97
CA GLY A 86 -14.86 19.11 -19.40
C GLY A 86 -14.99 18.03 -18.33
N THR A 87 -13.90 17.39 -17.88
CA THR A 87 -13.97 16.34 -16.85
C THR A 87 -13.63 16.88 -15.45
N ALA A 88 -14.50 16.58 -14.49
CA ALA A 88 -14.32 16.88 -13.08
C ALA A 88 -14.18 15.58 -12.29
N GLN A 89 -13.21 15.55 -11.40
CA GLN A 89 -12.95 14.41 -10.53
C GLN A 89 -12.79 14.91 -9.10
N ILE A 90 -13.53 14.33 -8.16
CA ILE A 90 -13.46 14.64 -6.73
C ILE A 90 -13.18 13.33 -5.99
N THR A 91 -12.08 13.29 -5.25
CA THR A 91 -11.71 12.15 -4.42
C THR A 91 -11.92 12.51 -2.96
N VAL A 92 -12.86 11.83 -2.32
CA VAL A 92 -13.14 11.94 -0.89
C VAL A 92 -12.39 10.83 -0.17
N VAL A 93 -11.46 11.20 0.70
CA VAL A 93 -10.63 10.28 1.48
C VAL A 93 -11.13 10.24 2.92
N LEU A 94 -11.31 9.03 3.44
CA LEU A 94 -11.93 8.76 4.73
C LEU A 94 -10.91 8.14 5.68
N LYS A 95 -11.18 8.19 6.98
CA LYS A 95 -10.30 7.60 8.00
C LYS A 95 -10.23 6.07 7.82
N PRO A 96 -9.06 5.44 8.07
CA PRO A 96 -8.93 3.99 8.07
C PRO A 96 -9.97 3.29 8.96
N GLY A 97 -10.51 2.17 8.49
CA GLY A 97 -11.58 1.42 9.16
C GLY A 97 -13.01 1.84 8.78
N THR A 98 -13.18 2.89 7.96
CA THR A 98 -14.49 3.29 7.45
C THR A 98 -15.05 2.28 6.46
N ASN A 99 -16.32 1.92 6.60
CA ASN A 99 -17.01 1.07 5.64
C ASN A 99 -17.36 1.87 4.37
N LEU A 100 -16.74 1.49 3.24
CA LEU A 100 -16.93 2.16 1.95
C LEU A 100 -18.35 2.06 1.40
N ASP A 101 -19.11 1.00 1.71
CA ASP A 101 -20.49 0.87 1.23
C ASP A 101 -21.42 1.84 1.95
N ILE A 102 -21.21 2.05 3.26
CA ILE A 102 -21.93 3.07 4.03
C ILE A 102 -21.53 4.46 3.55
N ALA A 103 -20.23 4.74 3.42
CA ALA A 103 -19.75 6.03 2.96
C ALA A 103 -20.22 6.35 1.53
N ARG A 104 -20.29 5.35 0.65
CA ARG A 104 -20.83 5.52 -0.71
C ARG A 104 -22.28 5.97 -0.66
N THR A 105 -23.10 5.35 0.18
CA THR A 105 -24.50 5.77 0.37
C THR A 105 -24.58 7.20 0.90
N GLN A 106 -23.76 7.57 1.90
CA GLN A 106 -23.71 8.94 2.42
C GLN A 106 -23.31 9.98 1.35
N VAL A 107 -22.31 9.65 0.52
CA VAL A 107 -21.89 10.48 -0.62
C VAL A 107 -23.00 10.61 -1.64
N GLN A 108 -23.66 9.50 -1.99
CA GLN A 108 -24.77 9.48 -2.96
C GLN A 108 -25.97 10.29 -2.45
N ASP A 109 -26.33 10.16 -1.18
CA ASP A 109 -27.41 10.92 -0.55
C ASP A 109 -27.15 12.43 -0.58
N ARG A 110 -25.90 12.84 -0.34
CA ARG A 110 -25.47 14.24 -0.44
C ARG A 110 -25.45 14.73 -1.88
N LEU A 111 -24.90 13.93 -2.80
CA LEU A 111 -24.89 14.24 -4.23
C LEU A 111 -26.31 14.45 -4.77
N SER A 112 -27.28 13.64 -4.34
CA SER A 112 -28.68 13.73 -4.77
C SER A 112 -29.35 15.04 -4.32
N ARG A 113 -28.90 15.67 -3.23
CA ARG A 113 -29.40 17.00 -2.77
C ARG A 113 -28.93 18.13 -3.68
N VAL A 114 -27.74 17.99 -4.26
CA VAL A 114 -27.11 19.04 -5.07
C VAL A 114 -27.30 18.84 -6.56
N GLU A 115 -27.64 17.63 -7.00
CA GLU A 115 -27.91 17.28 -8.39
C GLU A 115 -28.86 18.27 -9.09
N PRO A 116 -29.99 18.74 -8.48
CA PRO A 116 -30.86 19.72 -9.12
C PRO A 116 -30.21 21.08 -9.43
N ARG A 117 -29.10 21.42 -8.75
CA ARG A 117 -28.33 22.65 -8.98
C ARG A 117 -27.28 22.51 -10.08
N LEU A 118 -26.98 21.28 -10.52
CA LEU A 118 -26.01 21.01 -11.58
C LEU A 118 -26.59 21.36 -12.97
N PRO A 119 -25.73 21.73 -13.94
CA PRO A 119 -26.15 21.93 -15.33
C PRO A 119 -26.89 20.71 -15.90
N LEU A 120 -27.85 20.94 -16.80
CA LEU A 120 -28.68 19.87 -17.38
C LEU A 120 -27.83 18.85 -18.16
N GLU A 121 -26.82 19.32 -18.85
CA GLU A 121 -25.88 18.54 -19.66
C GLU A 121 -25.10 17.54 -18.78
N VAL A 122 -24.71 17.97 -17.58
CA VAL A 122 -24.04 17.11 -16.59
C VAL A 122 -25.00 16.08 -16.03
N ARG A 123 -26.24 16.47 -15.72
CA ARG A 123 -27.28 15.54 -15.25
C ARG A 123 -27.64 14.48 -16.29
N GLN A 124 -27.69 14.84 -17.58
CA GLN A 124 -27.96 13.92 -18.67
C GLN A 124 -26.87 12.85 -18.84
N LEU A 125 -25.61 13.24 -18.66
CA LEU A 125 -24.48 12.31 -18.69
C LEU A 125 -24.32 11.52 -17.38
N GLY A 126 -24.93 12.01 -16.30
CA GLY A 126 -24.89 11.43 -14.97
C GLY A 126 -23.60 11.75 -14.21
N VAL A 127 -23.71 11.80 -12.89
CA VAL A 127 -22.55 11.84 -11.99
C VAL A 127 -22.34 10.45 -11.43
N THR A 128 -21.12 9.94 -11.52
CA THR A 128 -20.79 8.57 -11.09
C THR A 128 -20.01 8.59 -9.78
N VAL A 129 -20.34 7.69 -8.87
CA VAL A 129 -19.62 7.47 -7.61
C VAL A 129 -19.09 6.05 -7.59
N THR A 130 -17.77 5.90 -7.57
CA THR A 130 -17.09 4.60 -7.53
C THR A 130 -16.17 4.50 -6.31
N LYS A 131 -15.88 3.27 -5.87
CA LYS A 131 -14.82 3.03 -4.89
C LYS A 131 -13.50 3.39 -5.58
N ALA A 132 -12.74 4.31 -5.00
CA ALA A 132 -11.48 4.71 -5.61
C ALA A 132 -10.45 3.58 -5.45
N SER A 133 -9.82 3.20 -6.54
CA SER A 133 -8.64 2.35 -6.54
C SER A 133 -7.57 3.05 -7.37
N THR A 134 -6.44 3.35 -6.74
CA THR A 134 -5.38 4.17 -7.34
C THR A 134 -4.32 3.33 -8.05
N GLY A 135 -4.33 2.01 -7.88
CA GLY A 135 -3.37 1.08 -8.47
C GLY A 135 -3.96 0.21 -9.58
N PHE A 136 -3.29 0.18 -10.74
CA PHE A 136 -3.57 -0.82 -11.77
C PHE A 136 -2.95 -2.16 -11.37
N LEU A 137 -3.76 -3.22 -11.34
CA LEU A 137 -3.30 -4.60 -11.15
C LEU A 137 -2.58 -5.10 -12.40
N MET A 138 -3.23 -4.93 -13.56
CA MET A 138 -2.73 -5.37 -14.86
C MET A 138 -3.33 -4.56 -16.01
N LEU A 139 -2.59 -4.45 -17.11
CA LEU A 139 -3.05 -3.89 -18.39
C LEU A 139 -3.10 -5.04 -19.41
N LEU A 140 -4.28 -5.29 -19.96
CA LEU A 140 -4.47 -6.18 -21.11
C LEU A 140 -4.43 -5.34 -22.40
N ALA A 141 -3.91 -5.91 -23.48
CA ALA A 141 -3.92 -5.27 -24.79
C ALA A 141 -4.43 -6.24 -25.87
N LEU A 142 -5.43 -5.80 -26.65
CA LEU A 142 -5.85 -6.47 -27.87
C LEU A 142 -5.02 -5.95 -29.05
N GLN A 143 -4.45 -6.88 -29.82
CA GLN A 143 -3.60 -6.61 -30.97
C GLN A 143 -4.09 -7.39 -32.18
N THR A 144 -3.88 -6.82 -33.37
CA THR A 144 -4.10 -7.51 -34.64
C THR A 144 -2.79 -8.14 -35.14
N THR A 145 -2.86 -9.38 -35.64
CA THR A 145 -1.73 -10.08 -36.26
C THR A 145 -1.55 -9.75 -37.73
N ASP A 146 -2.65 -9.41 -38.42
CA ASP A 146 -2.74 -9.21 -39.87
C ASP A 146 -3.07 -7.76 -40.28
N GLY A 147 -3.40 -6.89 -39.32
CA GLY A 147 -3.79 -5.51 -39.57
C GLY A 147 -5.25 -5.34 -40.03
N ALA A 148 -6.02 -6.43 -40.13
CA ALA A 148 -7.37 -6.39 -40.71
C ALA A 148 -8.39 -5.70 -39.78
N THR A 149 -8.19 -5.79 -38.46
CA THR A 149 -9.05 -5.15 -37.46
C THR A 149 -8.38 -3.90 -36.92
N ASN A 150 -9.00 -2.73 -37.14
CA ASN A 150 -8.47 -1.46 -36.63
C ASN A 150 -8.68 -1.33 -35.11
N ALA A 151 -7.98 -0.37 -34.50
CA ALA A 151 -8.02 -0.15 -33.05
C ALA A 151 -9.42 0.23 -32.53
N VAL A 152 -10.23 0.91 -33.33
CA VAL A 152 -11.60 1.30 -32.97
C VAL A 152 -12.51 0.07 -32.89
N ALA A 153 -12.43 -0.83 -33.86
CA ALA A 153 -13.18 -2.09 -33.87
C ALA A 153 -12.77 -2.98 -32.70
N MET A 154 -11.46 -3.05 -32.39
CA MET A 154 -10.98 -3.75 -31.19
C MET A 154 -11.51 -3.10 -29.89
N GLY A 155 -11.53 -1.76 -29.81
CA GLY A 155 -12.08 -1.01 -28.68
C GLY A 155 -13.57 -1.25 -28.47
N ASN A 156 -14.36 -1.24 -29.55
CA ASN A 156 -15.78 -1.54 -29.51
C ASN A 156 -16.04 -2.98 -29.08
N PHE A 157 -15.31 -3.93 -29.66
CA PHE A 157 -15.40 -5.33 -29.26
C PHE A 157 -15.05 -5.51 -27.76
N ALA A 158 -13.97 -4.89 -27.29
CA ALA A 158 -13.57 -4.92 -25.89
C ALA A 158 -14.65 -4.33 -24.97
N SER A 159 -15.19 -3.16 -25.30
CA SER A 159 -16.25 -2.50 -24.52
C SER A 159 -17.47 -3.39 -24.34
N ASN A 160 -17.94 -4.02 -25.44
CA ASN A 160 -19.22 -4.73 -25.43
C ASN A 160 -19.10 -6.18 -24.93
N ASN A 161 -17.98 -6.85 -25.24
CA ASN A 161 -17.84 -8.29 -25.00
C ASN A 161 -16.87 -8.65 -23.86
N ILE A 162 -15.95 -7.76 -23.49
CA ILE A 162 -14.89 -8.07 -22.52
C ILE A 162 -15.04 -7.27 -21.23
N VAL A 163 -15.19 -5.94 -21.30
CA VAL A 163 -15.16 -5.06 -20.13
C VAL A 163 -16.20 -5.47 -19.08
N ASN A 164 -17.44 -5.73 -19.50
CA ASN A 164 -18.50 -6.14 -18.59
C ASN A 164 -18.28 -7.55 -17.99
N GLU A 165 -17.66 -8.45 -18.75
CA GLU A 165 -17.30 -9.79 -18.26
C GLU A 165 -16.20 -9.71 -17.19
N LEU A 166 -15.21 -8.84 -17.39
CA LEU A 166 -14.14 -8.62 -16.41
C LEU A 166 -14.64 -7.90 -15.16
N ARG A 167 -15.56 -6.94 -15.29
CA ARG A 167 -16.18 -6.23 -14.14
C ARG A 167 -16.98 -7.14 -13.21
N ARG A 168 -17.46 -8.29 -13.71
CA ARG A 168 -18.22 -9.28 -12.92
C ARG A 168 -17.32 -10.26 -12.17
N ILE A 169 -16.01 -10.26 -12.44
CA ILE A 169 -15.07 -11.11 -11.71
C ILE A 169 -14.95 -10.58 -10.28
N ASP A 170 -15.18 -11.46 -9.32
CA ASP A 170 -15.05 -11.13 -7.90
C ASP A 170 -13.64 -10.60 -7.60
N GLY A 171 -13.56 -9.48 -6.89
CA GLY A 171 -12.31 -8.77 -6.59
C GLY A 171 -11.82 -7.78 -7.65
N VAL A 172 -12.46 -7.66 -8.82
CA VAL A 172 -12.22 -6.54 -9.75
C VAL A 172 -12.93 -5.29 -9.24
N GLY A 173 -12.17 -4.21 -9.02
CA GLY A 173 -12.70 -2.95 -8.50
C GLY A 173 -13.28 -2.06 -9.60
N ASP A 174 -12.49 -1.79 -10.63
CA ASP A 174 -12.92 -1.09 -11.84
C ASP A 174 -12.12 -1.59 -13.05
N VAL A 175 -12.68 -1.35 -14.25
CA VAL A 175 -12.06 -1.66 -15.53
C VAL A 175 -12.10 -0.41 -16.39
N GLN A 176 -10.91 0.11 -16.71
CA GLN A 176 -10.72 1.27 -17.56
C GLN A 176 -10.32 0.83 -18.98
N LEU A 177 -11.07 1.29 -19.97
CA LEU A 177 -10.79 1.05 -21.38
C LEU A 177 -9.90 2.16 -21.95
N PHE A 178 -8.70 1.81 -22.41
CA PHE A 178 -7.86 2.66 -23.27
C PHE A 178 -8.16 2.35 -24.73
N GLY A 179 -9.32 2.84 -25.16
CA GLY A 179 -9.95 2.63 -26.45
C GLY A 179 -11.32 3.29 -26.43
N SER A 180 -12.17 2.95 -27.38
CA SER A 180 -13.51 3.53 -27.44
C SER A 180 -14.52 2.51 -27.96
N SER A 181 -15.75 2.56 -27.43
CA SER A 181 -16.90 1.99 -28.13
C SER A 181 -17.22 2.77 -29.40
N TYR A 182 -18.03 2.18 -30.28
CA TYR A 182 -18.60 2.93 -31.39
C TYR A 182 -19.60 3.97 -30.90
N ALA A 183 -19.70 5.05 -31.66
CA ALA A 183 -20.77 6.02 -31.57
C ALA A 183 -21.19 6.46 -32.97
N MET A 184 -22.45 6.87 -33.12
CA MET A 184 -22.91 7.51 -34.35
C MET A 184 -22.37 8.93 -34.36
N ARG A 185 -21.49 9.24 -35.31
CA ARG A 185 -20.85 10.55 -35.45
C ARG A 185 -21.51 11.30 -36.60
N ILE A 186 -22.11 12.43 -36.29
CA ILE A 186 -22.71 13.35 -37.26
C ILE A 186 -21.80 14.58 -37.34
N TRP A 187 -20.99 14.64 -38.39
CA TRP A 187 -20.03 15.71 -38.66
C TRP A 187 -20.67 16.77 -39.56
N LEU A 188 -21.11 17.88 -38.97
CA LEU A 188 -21.80 18.96 -39.68
C LEU A 188 -20.84 19.71 -40.63
N ASP A 189 -21.28 19.94 -41.87
CA ASP A 189 -20.64 20.85 -42.82
C ASP A 189 -21.32 22.23 -42.75
N GLN A 190 -20.68 23.17 -42.06
CA GLN A 190 -21.16 24.53 -41.84
C GLN A 190 -21.39 25.30 -43.14
N ARG A 191 -20.60 25.03 -44.19
CA ARG A 191 -20.77 25.70 -45.50
C ARG A 191 -22.04 25.23 -46.18
N LYS A 192 -22.31 23.92 -46.16
CA LYS A 192 -23.54 23.36 -46.72
C LYS A 192 -24.76 23.79 -45.92
N LEU A 193 -24.70 23.76 -44.59
CA LEU A 193 -25.76 24.29 -43.73
C LEU A 193 -26.11 25.73 -44.08
N THR A 194 -25.10 26.60 -44.22
CA THR A 194 -25.30 27.99 -44.64
C THR A 194 -25.91 28.09 -46.04
N GLY A 195 -25.44 27.29 -47.00
CA GLY A 195 -25.96 27.26 -48.37
C GLY A 195 -27.43 26.88 -48.45
N PHE A 196 -27.89 26.00 -47.56
CA PHE A 196 -29.31 25.67 -47.43
C PHE A 196 -30.07 26.61 -46.48
N GLY A 197 -29.43 27.60 -45.86
CA GLY A 197 -30.07 28.48 -44.87
C GLY A 197 -30.55 27.73 -43.62
N LEU A 198 -29.79 26.71 -43.21
CA LEU A 198 -30.04 25.87 -42.04
C LEU A 198 -29.04 26.19 -40.92
N SER A 199 -29.47 25.95 -39.69
CA SER A 199 -28.69 26.09 -38.46
C SER A 199 -28.37 24.72 -37.87
N ALA A 200 -27.28 24.63 -37.11
CA ALA A 200 -26.93 23.40 -36.40
C ALA A 200 -28.02 22.96 -35.39
N SER A 201 -28.75 23.91 -34.81
CA SER A 201 -29.87 23.63 -33.90
C SER A 201 -31.04 22.95 -34.61
N GLU A 202 -31.35 23.32 -35.86
CA GLU A 202 -32.39 22.64 -36.65
C GLU A 202 -31.99 21.18 -36.93
N VAL A 203 -30.70 20.91 -37.19
CA VAL A 203 -30.21 19.55 -37.34
C VAL A 203 -30.32 18.75 -36.04
N LEU A 204 -29.93 19.34 -34.91
CA LEU A 204 -30.07 18.70 -33.60
C LEU A 204 -31.52 18.31 -33.34
N SER A 205 -32.47 19.24 -33.53
CA SER A 205 -33.89 18.98 -33.34
C SER A 205 -34.41 17.89 -34.28
N ALA A 206 -34.02 17.91 -35.57
CA ALA A 206 -34.44 16.89 -36.52
C ALA A 206 -33.96 15.49 -36.14
N VAL A 207 -32.72 15.37 -35.63
CA VAL A 207 -32.18 14.09 -35.16
C VAL A 207 -32.90 13.63 -33.89
N GLN A 208 -33.18 14.52 -32.94
CA GLN A 208 -33.92 14.16 -31.72
C GLN A 208 -35.35 13.73 -32.01
N GLU A 209 -36.01 14.40 -32.96
CA GLU A 209 -37.39 14.12 -33.36
C GLU A 209 -37.50 12.78 -34.09
N GLN A 210 -36.66 12.55 -35.11
CA GLN A 210 -36.77 11.36 -35.97
C GLN A 210 -36.07 10.12 -35.40
N ASN A 211 -34.98 10.27 -34.63
CA ASN A 211 -34.38 9.16 -33.87
C ASN A 211 -35.01 9.05 -32.48
N SER A 212 -36.33 8.89 -32.43
CA SER A 212 -37.11 8.72 -31.21
C SER A 212 -37.74 7.33 -31.13
N GLN A 213 -38.15 6.94 -29.92
CA GLN A 213 -38.90 5.70 -29.70
C GLN A 213 -40.15 6.04 -28.89
N THR A 214 -41.32 5.71 -29.43
CA THR A 214 -42.61 6.05 -28.83
C THR A 214 -43.33 4.78 -28.38
N ALA A 215 -43.79 4.71 -27.13
CA ALA A 215 -44.61 3.59 -26.67
C ALA A 215 -46.00 3.66 -27.33
N GLY A 216 -46.38 2.63 -28.08
CA GLY A 216 -47.66 2.59 -28.81
C GLY A 216 -48.87 2.19 -27.98
N GLY A 217 -48.68 1.62 -26.79
CA GLY A 217 -49.76 1.05 -25.97
C GLY A 217 -50.27 -0.30 -26.50
N GLY A 218 -51.40 -0.78 -25.98
CA GLY A 218 -52.06 -2.00 -26.46
C GLY A 218 -53.49 -1.73 -26.96
N LEU A 219 -53.84 -2.38 -28.07
CA LEU A 219 -55.23 -2.51 -28.49
C LEU A 219 -55.91 -3.51 -27.55
N GLY A 220 -57.08 -3.14 -27.00
CA GLY A 220 -57.81 -4.00 -26.07
C GLY A 220 -57.16 -4.15 -24.70
N ASP A 221 -56.40 -3.14 -24.25
CA ASP A 221 -55.88 -3.05 -22.88
C ASP A 221 -57.01 -2.75 -21.88
N GLN A 222 -56.94 -3.35 -20.70
CA GLN A 222 -57.99 -3.22 -19.69
C GLN A 222 -58.08 -1.79 -19.12
N PRO A 223 -59.30 -1.31 -18.81
CA PRO A 223 -60.58 -2.04 -18.85
C PRO A 223 -61.18 -2.18 -20.26
N ASN A 224 -61.58 -3.40 -20.61
CA ASN A 224 -62.05 -3.75 -21.96
C ASN A 224 -63.54 -3.45 -22.14
N ALA A 225 -63.93 -3.04 -23.34
CA ALA A 225 -65.33 -2.99 -23.74
C ALA A 225 -65.94 -4.41 -23.83
N ALA A 226 -67.23 -4.55 -23.53
CA ALA A 226 -67.93 -5.84 -23.58
C ALA A 226 -67.88 -6.44 -25.01
N GLY A 227 -67.47 -7.71 -25.12
CA GLY A 227 -67.31 -8.42 -26.41
C GLY A 227 -65.92 -8.29 -27.06
N SER A 228 -64.95 -7.65 -26.40
CA SER A 228 -63.56 -7.60 -26.88
C SER A 228 -62.81 -8.90 -26.56
N GLU A 229 -62.54 -9.71 -27.58
CA GLU A 229 -61.84 -11.01 -27.49
C GLU A 229 -60.36 -10.95 -27.95
N PHE A 230 -59.88 -9.78 -28.41
CA PHE A 230 -58.56 -9.61 -29.00
C PHE A 230 -57.78 -8.49 -28.32
N THR A 231 -56.51 -8.78 -28.00
CA THR A 231 -55.54 -7.78 -27.56
C THR A 231 -54.26 -7.88 -28.39
N ALA A 232 -53.66 -6.74 -28.70
CA ALA A 232 -52.39 -6.68 -29.42
C ALA A 232 -51.58 -5.45 -28.99
N GLN A 233 -50.28 -5.62 -28.77
CA GLN A 233 -49.37 -4.51 -28.49
C GLN A 233 -49.09 -3.71 -29.77
N ILE A 234 -49.21 -2.39 -29.70
CA ILE A 234 -48.90 -1.49 -30.81
C ILE A 234 -47.40 -1.23 -30.79
N VAL A 235 -46.69 -1.81 -31.76
CA VAL A 235 -45.25 -1.60 -31.95
C VAL A 235 -45.03 -0.44 -32.92
N THR A 236 -44.28 0.57 -32.50
CA THR A 236 -43.90 1.71 -33.34
C THR A 236 -42.49 1.51 -33.91
N GLN A 237 -42.08 2.39 -34.82
CA GLN A 237 -40.72 2.38 -35.37
C GLN A 237 -39.70 2.57 -34.24
N SER A 238 -38.68 1.70 -34.21
CA SER A 238 -37.58 1.79 -33.26
C SER A 238 -36.57 2.88 -33.68
N ARG A 239 -35.67 3.25 -32.77
CA ARG A 239 -34.51 4.10 -33.07
C ARG A 239 -33.74 3.59 -34.28
N PHE A 240 -33.07 4.49 -34.98
CA PHE A 240 -32.21 4.13 -36.11
C PHE A 240 -31.03 3.25 -35.65
N SER A 241 -30.50 2.47 -36.57
CA SER A 241 -29.42 1.51 -36.30
C SER A 241 -28.21 1.67 -37.23
N THR A 242 -28.39 2.19 -38.45
CA THR A 242 -27.31 2.31 -39.43
C THR A 242 -27.03 3.77 -39.81
N PRO A 243 -25.78 4.11 -40.20
CA PRO A 243 -25.45 5.45 -40.71
C PRO A 243 -26.34 5.89 -41.87
N GLU A 244 -26.77 4.97 -42.73
CA GLU A 244 -27.63 5.24 -43.87
C GLU A 244 -28.98 5.79 -43.44
N GLN A 245 -29.61 5.20 -42.42
CA GLN A 245 -30.87 5.71 -41.86
C GLN A 245 -30.73 7.12 -41.30
N PHE A 246 -29.61 7.40 -40.62
CA PHE A 246 -29.32 8.75 -40.15
C PHE A 246 -29.12 9.73 -41.30
N ARG A 247 -28.46 9.34 -42.40
CA ARG A 247 -28.31 10.21 -43.59
C ARG A 247 -29.64 10.60 -44.21
N GLU A 248 -30.64 9.72 -44.11
CA GLU A 248 -31.98 9.95 -44.67
C GLU A 248 -32.86 10.90 -43.84
N ILE A 249 -32.45 11.26 -42.62
CA ILE A 249 -33.18 12.18 -41.74
C ILE A 249 -33.50 13.47 -42.48
N ILE A 250 -34.79 13.85 -42.49
CA ILE A 250 -35.26 15.05 -43.18
C ILE A 250 -35.03 16.23 -42.26
N VAL A 251 -34.08 17.11 -42.61
CA VAL A 251 -33.80 18.33 -41.83
C VAL A 251 -34.78 19.44 -42.21
N ARG A 252 -35.18 19.52 -43.48
CA ARG A 252 -36.21 20.44 -43.96
C ARG A 252 -36.96 19.87 -45.17
N ALA A 253 -38.26 20.11 -45.23
CA ALA A 253 -39.08 19.89 -46.41
C ALA A 253 -39.59 21.25 -46.93
N ASN A 254 -39.42 21.50 -48.23
CA ASN A 254 -39.88 22.71 -48.89
C ASN A 254 -41.28 22.50 -49.50
N PRO A 255 -42.08 23.57 -49.70
CA PRO A 255 -43.43 23.45 -50.29
C PRO A 255 -43.47 22.90 -51.72
N ASP A 256 -42.36 22.95 -52.45
CA ASP A 256 -42.20 22.39 -53.80
C ASP A 256 -41.95 20.87 -53.81
N GLY A 257 -41.95 20.24 -52.64
CA GLY A 257 -41.70 18.80 -52.47
C GLY A 257 -40.22 18.43 -52.37
N SER A 258 -39.29 19.38 -52.51
CA SER A 258 -37.86 19.12 -52.28
C SER A 258 -37.54 18.98 -50.79
N THR A 259 -36.63 18.06 -50.45
CA THR A 259 -36.21 17.83 -49.07
C THR A 259 -34.70 17.99 -48.95
N VAL A 260 -34.25 18.55 -47.82
CA VAL A 260 -32.85 18.58 -47.42
C VAL A 260 -32.65 17.50 -46.37
N ARG A 261 -31.79 16.55 -46.65
CA ARG A 261 -31.50 15.42 -45.76
C ARG A 261 -30.24 15.66 -44.95
N LEU A 262 -30.05 14.91 -43.87
CA LEU A 262 -28.84 15.02 -43.06
C LEU A 262 -27.58 14.70 -43.87
N GLY A 263 -27.64 13.73 -44.77
CA GLY A 263 -26.53 13.38 -45.67
C GLY A 263 -26.10 14.53 -46.60
N ASP A 264 -27.00 15.48 -46.89
CA ASP A 264 -26.67 16.65 -47.72
C ASP A 264 -25.82 17.66 -46.95
N VAL A 265 -25.96 17.72 -45.62
CA VAL A 265 -25.37 18.76 -44.77
C VAL A 265 -24.37 18.24 -43.73
N ALA A 266 -24.21 16.93 -43.61
CA ALA A 266 -23.30 16.31 -42.65
C ALA A 266 -22.72 14.98 -43.16
N ARG A 267 -21.48 14.68 -42.76
CA ARG A 267 -20.90 13.35 -42.90
C ARG A 267 -21.32 12.50 -41.69
N VAL A 268 -22.01 11.40 -41.95
CA VAL A 268 -22.50 10.48 -40.92
C VAL A 268 -21.74 9.17 -41.00
N GLU A 269 -21.17 8.71 -39.88
CA GLU A 269 -20.42 7.46 -39.81
C GLU A 269 -20.45 6.83 -38.42
N LEU A 270 -20.09 5.55 -38.34
CA LEU A 270 -19.71 4.91 -37.08
C LEU A 270 -18.26 5.28 -36.76
N GLY A 271 -18.06 6.04 -35.68
CA GLY A 271 -16.74 6.47 -35.22
C GLY A 271 -16.53 6.17 -33.74
N ASN A 272 -15.54 6.80 -33.13
CA ASN A 272 -15.27 6.64 -31.70
C ASN A 272 -16.28 7.46 -30.88
N ASP A 273 -16.82 6.85 -29.83
CA ASP A 273 -17.45 7.54 -28.70
C ASP A 273 -16.51 8.60 -28.09
N SER A 274 -15.24 8.26 -27.88
CA SER A 274 -14.20 9.19 -27.42
C SER A 274 -12.91 9.05 -28.22
N TYR A 275 -12.35 10.18 -28.63
CA TYR A 275 -11.05 10.29 -29.30
C TYR A 275 -9.93 10.70 -28.33
N GLY A 276 -10.21 10.69 -27.01
CA GLY A 276 -9.32 11.27 -26.01
C GLY A 276 -8.03 10.49 -25.77
N ASN A 277 -8.05 9.16 -25.95
CA ASN A 277 -6.94 8.28 -25.59
C ASN A 277 -6.58 7.33 -26.74
N ARG A 278 -5.29 6.99 -26.84
CA ARG A 278 -4.76 5.99 -27.77
C ARG A 278 -3.72 5.15 -27.05
N LEU A 279 -3.76 3.82 -27.22
CA LEU A 279 -2.76 2.90 -26.69
C LEU A 279 -1.89 2.35 -27.81
N THR A 280 -0.58 2.38 -27.62
CA THR A 280 0.38 1.59 -28.38
C THR A 280 1.10 0.62 -27.46
N VAL A 281 1.39 -0.58 -27.96
CA VAL A 281 2.20 -1.58 -27.24
C VAL A 281 3.32 -2.01 -28.16
N ASN A 282 4.55 -1.73 -27.76
CA ASN A 282 5.74 -1.93 -28.59
C ASN A 282 5.52 -1.37 -30.01
N GLY A 283 5.03 -0.13 -30.10
CA GLY A 283 4.83 0.62 -31.35
C GLY A 283 3.62 0.19 -32.19
N LYS A 284 2.87 -0.84 -31.77
CA LYS A 284 1.67 -1.30 -32.45
C LYS A 284 0.42 -0.75 -31.79
N GLU A 285 -0.48 -0.19 -32.59
CA GLU A 285 -1.77 0.31 -32.09
C GLU A 285 -2.63 -0.83 -31.53
N SER A 286 -3.17 -0.63 -30.34
CA SER A 286 -3.85 -1.67 -29.56
C SER A 286 -5.06 -1.09 -28.83
N ALA A 287 -6.04 -1.93 -28.48
CA ALA A 287 -7.08 -1.56 -27.52
C ALA A 287 -6.69 -2.06 -26.12
N GLY A 288 -6.60 -1.15 -25.16
CA GLY A 288 -6.13 -1.46 -23.80
C GLY A 288 -7.27 -1.64 -22.81
N ILE A 289 -7.13 -2.58 -21.88
CA ILE A 289 -8.07 -2.77 -20.77
C ILE A 289 -7.25 -2.83 -19.48
N ALA A 290 -7.30 -1.76 -18.70
CA ALA A 290 -6.63 -1.68 -17.40
C ALA A 290 -7.58 -2.11 -16.29
N ILE A 291 -7.11 -3.02 -15.44
CA ILE A 291 -7.88 -3.60 -14.36
C ILE A 291 -7.37 -3.05 -13.05
N GLN A 292 -8.27 -2.52 -12.23
CA GLN A 292 -7.99 -2.05 -10.88
C GLN A 292 -8.50 -3.08 -9.88
N LEU A 293 -7.71 -3.32 -8.83
CA LEU A 293 -8.07 -4.26 -7.77
C LEU A 293 -9.09 -3.62 -6.84
N ALA A 294 -10.11 -4.39 -6.43
CA ALA A 294 -11.01 -3.96 -5.36
C ALA A 294 -10.27 -3.94 -4.02
N SER A 295 -10.66 -3.04 -3.12
CA SER A 295 -10.15 -3.00 -1.74
C SER A 295 -10.35 -4.36 -1.05
N GLY A 296 -9.28 -4.91 -0.47
CA GLY A 296 -9.26 -6.22 0.20
C GLY A 296 -9.33 -7.46 -0.71
N ALA A 297 -9.24 -7.30 -2.03
CA ALA A 297 -9.25 -8.44 -2.96
C ALA A 297 -7.85 -9.07 -3.14
N ASN A 298 -7.82 -10.38 -3.36
CA ASN A 298 -6.57 -11.11 -3.61
C ASN A 298 -6.07 -10.86 -5.04
N ALA A 299 -4.99 -10.09 -5.17
CA ALA A 299 -4.39 -9.71 -6.45
C ALA A 299 -4.05 -10.91 -7.35
N LEU A 300 -3.51 -12.00 -6.79
CA LEU A 300 -3.14 -13.20 -7.56
C LEU A 300 -4.38 -13.98 -8.03
N ALA A 301 -5.39 -14.10 -7.16
CA ALA A 301 -6.64 -14.77 -7.52
C ALA A 301 -7.37 -14.01 -8.64
N VAL A 302 -7.47 -12.68 -8.53
CA VAL A 302 -8.09 -11.83 -9.54
C VAL A 302 -7.33 -11.89 -10.87
N ALA A 303 -6.00 -11.77 -10.87
CA ALA A 303 -5.23 -11.85 -12.10
C ALA A 303 -5.36 -13.22 -12.79
N ASN A 304 -5.37 -14.32 -12.02
CA ASN A 304 -5.60 -15.66 -12.56
C ASN A 304 -7.01 -15.81 -13.13
N ALA A 305 -8.03 -15.29 -12.44
CA ALA A 305 -9.42 -15.30 -12.90
C ALA A 305 -9.59 -14.48 -14.19
N VAL A 306 -8.97 -13.30 -14.28
CA VAL A 306 -8.95 -12.47 -15.49
C VAL A 306 -8.29 -13.23 -16.65
N ARG A 307 -7.09 -13.79 -16.45
CA ARG A 307 -6.39 -14.56 -17.49
C ARG A 307 -7.20 -15.77 -17.95
N ALA A 308 -7.83 -16.47 -17.01
CA ALA A 308 -8.71 -17.61 -17.31
C ALA A 308 -9.92 -17.15 -18.14
N ARG A 309 -10.57 -16.03 -17.75
CA ARG A 309 -11.71 -15.48 -18.48
C ARG A 309 -11.34 -15.01 -19.88
N MET A 310 -10.20 -14.32 -20.03
CA MET A 310 -9.69 -13.90 -21.35
C MET A 310 -9.38 -15.10 -22.25
N THR A 311 -8.82 -16.18 -21.69
CA THR A 311 -8.58 -17.43 -22.42
C THR A 311 -9.89 -18.08 -22.87
N GLN A 312 -10.93 -18.05 -22.03
CA GLN A 312 -12.27 -18.56 -22.39
C GLN A 312 -12.97 -17.70 -23.46
N LEU A 313 -12.75 -16.39 -23.46
CA LEU A 313 -13.31 -15.46 -24.44
C LEU A 313 -12.53 -15.45 -25.75
N GLN A 314 -11.25 -15.83 -25.76
CA GLN A 314 -10.40 -15.82 -26.95
C GLN A 314 -11.02 -16.47 -28.21
N PRO A 315 -11.78 -17.59 -28.14
CA PRO A 315 -12.46 -18.17 -29.30
C PRO A 315 -13.55 -17.28 -29.93
N THR A 316 -14.10 -16.30 -29.20
CA THR A 316 -15.12 -15.37 -29.71
C THR A 316 -14.52 -14.13 -30.35
N PHE A 317 -13.18 -14.01 -30.35
CA PHE A 317 -12.51 -12.83 -30.88
C PHE A 317 -12.64 -12.75 -32.40
N PRO A 318 -12.64 -11.53 -32.97
CA PRO A 318 -12.54 -11.37 -34.42
C PRO A 318 -11.29 -12.06 -34.97
N ARG A 319 -11.36 -12.54 -36.22
CA ARG A 319 -10.23 -13.19 -36.89
C ARG A 319 -9.00 -12.27 -36.85
N GLY A 320 -7.85 -12.83 -36.47
CA GLY A 320 -6.58 -12.09 -36.41
C GLY A 320 -6.39 -11.23 -35.15
N VAL A 321 -7.32 -11.23 -34.20
CA VAL A 321 -7.17 -10.52 -32.92
C VAL A 321 -6.63 -11.45 -31.83
N VAL A 322 -5.56 -11.04 -31.18
CA VAL A 322 -4.93 -11.71 -30.03
C VAL A 322 -4.85 -10.78 -28.83
N TRP A 323 -4.70 -11.32 -27.62
CA TRP A 323 -4.51 -10.53 -26.41
C TRP A 323 -3.15 -10.78 -25.78
N THR A 324 -2.60 -9.75 -25.13
CA THR A 324 -1.33 -9.79 -24.40
C THR A 324 -1.46 -9.03 -23.07
N VAL A 325 -0.50 -9.21 -22.17
CA VAL A 325 -0.45 -8.50 -20.87
C VAL A 325 0.83 -7.67 -20.83
N PRO A 326 0.84 -6.44 -21.38
CA PRO A 326 2.03 -5.58 -21.37
C PRO A 326 2.47 -5.09 -19.99
N PHE A 327 1.57 -5.09 -18.99
CA PHE A 327 1.88 -4.66 -17.63
C PHE A 327 1.15 -5.53 -16.62
N ASP A 328 1.88 -6.03 -15.61
CA ASP A 328 1.36 -6.92 -14.59
C ASP A 328 2.16 -6.77 -13.28
N THR A 329 1.47 -6.54 -12.17
CA THR A 329 2.09 -6.42 -10.83
C THR A 329 2.26 -7.77 -10.12
N THR A 330 1.56 -8.82 -10.55
CA THR A 330 1.58 -10.14 -9.91
C THR A 330 2.93 -10.86 -9.87
N PRO A 331 3.84 -10.72 -10.86
CA PRO A 331 5.16 -11.34 -10.79
C PRO A 331 5.98 -10.86 -9.58
N PHE A 332 5.84 -9.59 -9.19
CA PHE A 332 6.50 -9.06 -8.00
C PHE A 332 5.98 -9.72 -6.73
N ILE A 333 4.65 -9.87 -6.61
CA ILE A 333 4.01 -10.51 -5.46
C ILE A 333 4.48 -11.96 -5.33
N ASN A 334 4.35 -12.74 -6.42
CA ASN A 334 4.73 -14.15 -6.42
C ASN A 334 6.22 -14.34 -6.12
N THR A 335 7.09 -13.57 -6.78
CA THR A 335 8.54 -13.67 -6.56
C THR A 335 8.94 -13.21 -5.16
N SER A 336 8.31 -12.16 -4.63
CA SER A 336 8.56 -11.68 -3.26
C SER A 336 8.16 -12.73 -2.23
N VAL A 337 6.96 -13.29 -2.32
CA VAL A 337 6.49 -14.35 -1.41
C VAL A 337 7.41 -15.57 -1.50
N HIS A 338 7.74 -16.05 -2.70
CA HIS A 338 8.64 -17.19 -2.89
C HIS A 338 10.04 -16.91 -2.33
N SER A 339 10.57 -15.71 -2.54
CA SER A 339 11.87 -15.29 -1.99
C SER A 339 11.85 -15.24 -0.47
N VAL A 340 10.76 -14.78 0.16
CA VAL A 340 10.64 -14.78 1.61
C VAL A 340 10.53 -16.20 2.15
N ILE A 341 9.74 -17.09 1.53
CA ILE A 341 9.67 -18.51 1.91
C ILE A 341 11.04 -19.17 1.81
N ARG A 342 11.78 -18.92 0.72
CA ARG A 342 13.17 -19.40 0.58
C ARG A 342 14.05 -18.87 1.72
N THR A 343 13.92 -17.58 2.03
CA THR A 343 14.64 -16.95 3.15
C THR A 343 14.27 -17.58 4.49
N MET A 344 13.00 -17.97 4.71
CA MET A 344 12.55 -18.70 5.91
C MET A 344 13.20 -20.08 6.00
N ILE A 345 13.29 -20.81 4.89
CA ILE A 345 13.93 -22.13 4.85
C ILE A 345 15.44 -22.00 5.12
N GLU A 346 16.11 -21.02 4.52
CA GLU A 346 17.52 -20.72 4.75
C GLU A 346 17.77 -20.33 6.22
N ALA A 347 16.90 -19.48 6.80
CA ALA A 347 16.95 -19.09 8.20
C ALA A 347 16.76 -20.30 9.12
N LEU A 348 15.75 -21.15 8.87
CA LEU A 348 15.51 -22.36 9.64
C LEU A 348 16.70 -23.32 9.59
N LEU A 349 17.28 -23.53 8.40
CA LEU A 349 18.45 -24.39 8.22
C LEU A 349 19.66 -23.84 8.99
N LEU A 350 19.94 -22.54 8.87
CA LEU A 350 21.02 -21.89 9.62
C LEU A 350 20.80 -22.02 11.13
N VAL A 351 19.57 -21.79 11.59
CA VAL A 351 19.18 -21.96 12.98
C VAL A 351 19.43 -23.39 13.47
N THR A 352 18.99 -24.40 12.70
CA THR A 352 19.23 -25.82 13.00
C THR A 352 20.73 -26.14 13.08
N VAL A 353 21.55 -25.61 12.17
CA VAL A 353 23.01 -25.81 12.19
C VAL A 353 23.63 -25.21 13.45
N VAL A 354 23.20 -24.03 13.86
CA VAL A 354 23.70 -23.39 15.09
C VAL A 354 23.27 -24.17 16.33
N VAL A 355 22.00 -24.61 16.40
CA VAL A 355 21.52 -25.45 17.50
C VAL A 355 22.33 -26.75 17.57
N PHE A 356 22.60 -27.38 16.43
CA PHE A 356 23.44 -28.57 16.34
C PHE A 356 24.86 -28.33 16.87
N LEU A 357 25.45 -27.18 16.53
CA LEU A 357 26.80 -26.80 17.01
C LEU A 357 26.86 -26.69 18.53
N PHE A 358 25.81 -26.15 19.17
CA PHE A 358 25.76 -25.97 20.63
C PHE A 358 25.34 -27.22 21.40
N LEU A 359 24.36 -27.98 20.89
CA LEU A 359 23.85 -29.20 21.55
C LEU A 359 24.70 -30.44 21.25
N GLN A 360 25.35 -30.49 20.07
CA GLN A 360 26.20 -31.60 19.60
C GLN A 360 25.48 -32.96 19.51
N ASP A 361 24.15 -32.97 19.64
CA ASP A 361 23.30 -34.15 19.51
C ASP A 361 22.21 -33.91 18.47
N TRP A 362 22.11 -34.81 17.49
CA TRP A 362 21.17 -34.67 16.38
C TRP A 362 19.71 -34.83 16.82
N ARG A 363 19.45 -35.61 17.88
CA ARG A 363 18.10 -35.85 18.40
C ARG A 363 17.61 -34.66 19.20
N ALA A 364 18.47 -34.08 20.03
CA ALA A 364 18.23 -32.85 20.76
C ALA A 364 17.97 -31.69 19.79
N THR A 365 18.71 -31.63 18.69
CA THR A 365 18.52 -30.62 17.63
C THR A 365 17.22 -30.81 16.83
N LEU A 366 16.78 -32.06 16.63
CA LEU A 366 15.54 -32.35 15.91
C LEU A 366 14.30 -31.78 16.63
N ILE A 367 14.33 -31.69 17.96
CA ILE A 367 13.18 -31.24 18.76
C ILE A 367 12.82 -29.79 18.42
N PRO A 368 13.70 -28.78 18.56
CA PRO A 368 13.37 -27.41 18.15
C PRO A 368 13.12 -27.29 16.64
N THR A 369 13.84 -28.07 15.81
CA THR A 369 13.67 -28.08 14.35
C THR A 369 12.26 -28.52 13.92
N LEU A 370 11.59 -29.38 14.68
CA LEU A 370 10.20 -29.80 14.42
C LEU A 370 9.17 -28.82 15.00
N VAL A 371 9.45 -28.23 16.16
CA VAL A 371 8.50 -27.31 16.84
C VAL A 371 8.28 -26.04 16.02
N VAL A 372 9.35 -25.47 15.43
CA VAL A 372 9.28 -24.20 14.69
C VAL A 372 8.32 -24.27 13.48
N PRO A 373 8.45 -25.23 12.54
CA PRO A 373 7.51 -25.34 11.42
C PRO A 373 6.06 -25.55 11.84
N VAL A 374 5.81 -26.36 12.87
CA VAL A 374 4.45 -26.62 13.39
C VAL A 374 3.83 -25.32 13.93
N ALA A 375 4.60 -24.53 14.67
CA ALA A 375 4.15 -23.24 15.18
C ALA A 375 3.87 -22.22 14.07
N LEU A 376 4.73 -22.16 13.04
CA LEU A 376 4.54 -21.27 11.90
C LEU A 376 3.31 -21.63 11.07
N ILE A 377 3.09 -22.92 10.78
CA ILE A 377 1.87 -23.38 10.10
C ILE A 377 0.64 -23.04 10.95
N GLY A 378 0.71 -23.29 12.26
CA GLY A 378 -0.36 -22.91 13.19
C GLY A 378 -0.63 -21.40 13.24
N THR A 379 0.40 -20.58 13.02
CA THR A 379 0.26 -19.11 12.99
C THR A 379 -0.69 -18.67 11.90
N CYS A 380 -0.71 -19.36 10.75
CA CYS A 380 -1.67 -19.09 9.67
C CYS A 380 -3.13 -19.26 10.13
N ALA A 381 -3.42 -20.22 11.03
CA ALA A 381 -4.75 -20.34 11.61
C ALA A 381 -5.13 -19.09 12.43
N GLY A 382 -4.19 -18.54 13.18
CA GLY A 382 -4.40 -17.27 13.89
C GLY A 382 -4.58 -16.10 12.93
N LEU A 383 -3.78 -15.99 11.87
CA LEU A 383 -3.95 -14.94 10.85
C LEU A 383 -5.36 -14.98 10.25
N TYR A 384 -5.86 -16.19 9.95
CA TYR A 384 -7.22 -16.38 9.43
C TYR A 384 -8.29 -15.95 10.44
N LEU A 385 -8.15 -16.32 11.71
CA LEU A 385 -9.08 -15.92 12.78
C LEU A 385 -9.13 -14.41 13.00
N PHE A 386 -8.01 -13.71 12.81
CA PHE A 386 -7.93 -12.25 12.91
C PHE A 386 -8.21 -11.51 11.59
N GLY A 387 -8.59 -12.22 10.52
CA GLY A 387 -8.90 -11.63 9.22
C GLY A 387 -7.70 -10.95 8.54
N LEU A 388 -6.48 -11.46 8.77
CA LEU A 388 -5.26 -10.97 8.16
C LEU A 388 -4.94 -11.76 6.86
N SER A 389 -3.98 -11.27 6.07
CA SER A 389 -3.56 -11.89 4.81
C SER A 389 -2.11 -12.40 4.88
N ILE A 390 -1.75 -13.31 3.97
CA ILE A 390 -0.35 -13.66 3.72
C ILE A 390 0.22 -12.54 2.83
N ASN A 391 1.05 -11.69 3.42
CA ASN A 391 1.67 -10.56 2.75
C ASN A 391 3.12 -10.40 3.19
N ILE A 392 3.83 -9.44 2.59
CA ILE A 392 5.25 -9.21 2.88
C ILE A 392 5.48 -8.94 4.39
N LEU A 393 4.57 -8.20 5.03
CA LEU A 393 4.68 -7.83 6.45
C LEU A 393 4.46 -9.03 7.38
N SER A 394 3.42 -9.83 7.14
CA SER A 394 3.15 -11.03 7.94
C SER A 394 4.23 -12.10 7.74
N LEU A 395 4.74 -12.27 6.51
CA LEU A 395 5.88 -13.15 6.25
C LEU A 395 7.17 -12.68 6.93
N PHE A 396 7.47 -11.39 6.94
CA PHE A 396 8.60 -10.88 7.73
C PHE A 396 8.41 -11.08 9.22
N GLY A 397 7.17 -10.89 9.72
CA GLY A 397 6.79 -11.25 11.08
C GLY A 397 7.16 -12.70 11.38
N MET A 398 6.76 -13.64 10.52
CA MET A 398 7.10 -15.06 10.65
C MET A 398 8.61 -15.34 10.57
N VAL A 399 9.37 -14.65 9.71
CA VAL A 399 10.82 -14.87 9.65
C VAL A 399 11.50 -14.37 10.92
N VAL A 400 11.14 -13.17 11.40
CA VAL A 400 11.62 -12.64 12.68
C VAL A 400 11.26 -13.61 13.81
N ALA A 401 10.06 -14.19 13.73
CA ALA A 401 9.58 -15.20 14.65
C ALA A 401 10.51 -16.42 14.68
N ILE A 402 11.05 -16.93 13.57
CA ILE A 402 11.94 -18.13 13.56
C ILE A 402 13.08 -18.00 14.58
N GLY A 403 13.70 -16.83 14.67
CA GLY A 403 14.75 -16.56 15.65
C GLY A 403 14.25 -16.59 17.10
N ILE A 404 13.01 -16.15 17.34
CA ILE A 404 12.40 -16.07 18.68
C ILE A 404 11.81 -17.41 19.11
N LEU A 405 11.11 -18.11 18.21
CA LEU A 405 10.35 -19.33 18.48
C LEU A 405 11.25 -20.48 18.94
N ASN A 406 12.45 -20.54 18.38
CA ASN A 406 13.40 -21.60 18.70
C ASN A 406 13.90 -21.52 20.15
N ASP A 407 13.85 -20.34 20.77
CA ASP A 407 14.41 -20.08 22.09
C ASP A 407 13.74 -20.94 23.18
N ASP A 408 12.40 -20.99 23.23
CA ASP A 408 11.70 -21.77 24.26
C ASP A 408 11.96 -23.27 24.12
N ALA A 409 11.97 -23.78 22.89
CA ALA A 409 12.28 -25.17 22.61
C ALA A 409 13.75 -25.51 22.97
N ILE A 410 14.69 -24.62 22.66
CA ILE A 410 16.10 -24.75 23.08
C ILE A 410 16.19 -24.77 24.61
N VAL A 411 15.55 -23.83 25.31
CA VAL A 411 15.62 -23.73 26.78
C VAL A 411 15.09 -25.01 27.43
N VAL A 412 14.02 -25.61 26.89
CA VAL A 412 13.52 -26.91 27.35
C VAL A 412 14.56 -28.00 27.11
N VAL A 413 15.06 -28.15 25.89
CA VAL A 413 16.00 -29.23 25.53
C VAL A 413 17.33 -29.12 26.29
N GLU A 414 17.92 -27.93 26.37
CA GLU A 414 19.19 -27.70 27.07
C GLU A 414 19.04 -27.93 28.59
N ASN A 415 17.92 -27.53 29.19
CA ASN A 415 17.70 -27.75 30.61
C ASN A 415 17.51 -29.24 30.93
N VAL A 416 16.83 -29.99 30.05
CA VAL A 416 16.72 -31.46 30.16
C VAL A 416 18.11 -32.10 30.01
N ALA A 417 18.88 -31.73 28.99
CA ALA A 417 20.21 -32.25 28.75
C ALA A 417 21.18 -31.93 29.90
N ARG A 418 21.10 -30.74 30.49
CA ARG A 418 21.87 -30.38 31.69
C ARG A 418 21.56 -31.29 32.86
N ILE A 419 20.28 -31.47 33.21
CA ILE A 419 19.87 -32.35 34.33
C ILE A 419 20.29 -33.81 34.08
N MET A 420 20.20 -34.29 32.83
CA MET A 420 20.68 -35.63 32.48
C MET A 420 22.19 -35.78 32.67
N ARG A 421 22.99 -34.75 32.33
CA ARG A 421 24.46 -34.75 32.50
C ARG A 421 24.91 -34.58 33.95
N GLU A 422 24.28 -33.67 34.70
CA GLU A 422 24.67 -33.33 36.07
C GLU A 422 24.16 -34.34 37.11
N GLU A 423 22.93 -34.83 36.95
CA GLU A 423 22.27 -35.69 37.95
C GLU A 423 22.12 -37.15 37.49
N GLY A 424 22.45 -37.48 36.23
CA GLY A 424 22.39 -38.86 35.71
C GLY A 424 20.98 -39.44 35.56
N LEU A 425 19.93 -38.60 35.61
CA LEU A 425 18.53 -39.04 35.50
C LEU A 425 18.19 -39.57 34.10
N SER A 426 17.20 -40.47 33.98
CA SER A 426 16.68 -40.92 32.69
C SER A 426 15.87 -39.83 32.00
N ALA A 427 15.83 -39.81 30.66
CA ALA A 427 15.18 -38.76 29.87
C ALA A 427 13.74 -38.40 30.33
N PRO A 428 12.83 -39.35 30.65
CA PRO A 428 11.50 -38.99 31.15
C PRO A 428 11.53 -38.31 32.52
N ARG A 429 12.38 -38.77 33.46
CA ARG A 429 12.48 -38.19 34.80
C ARG A 429 13.16 -36.82 34.78
N ALA A 430 14.23 -36.69 33.99
CA ALA A 430 14.91 -35.43 33.74
C ALA A 430 13.95 -34.41 33.11
N THR A 431 13.11 -34.83 32.16
CA THR A 431 12.10 -33.97 31.54
C THR A 431 11.07 -33.45 32.54
N VAL A 432 10.51 -34.30 33.40
CA VAL A 432 9.56 -33.85 34.42
C VAL A 432 10.19 -32.82 35.37
N LYS A 433 11.44 -33.05 35.80
CA LYS A 433 12.18 -32.11 36.65
C LYS A 433 12.48 -30.80 35.92
N ALA A 434 12.96 -30.89 34.67
CA ALA A 434 13.30 -29.74 33.85
C ALA A 434 12.10 -28.84 33.59
N VAL A 435 10.98 -29.42 33.12
CA VAL A 435 9.73 -28.70 32.86
C VAL A 435 9.24 -28.04 34.16
N GLY A 436 9.33 -28.73 35.30
CA GLY A 436 9.01 -28.13 36.60
C GLY A 436 9.83 -26.87 36.94
N GLN A 437 11.10 -26.81 36.53
CA GLN A 437 11.97 -25.65 36.77
C GLN A 437 11.74 -24.49 35.81
N ILE A 438 11.34 -24.77 34.56
CA ILE A 438 11.33 -23.76 33.48
C ILE A 438 9.94 -23.29 33.06
N THR A 439 8.86 -24.02 33.36
CA THR A 439 7.50 -23.63 32.92
C THR A 439 7.14 -22.20 33.33
N GLY A 440 7.39 -21.80 34.58
CA GLY A 440 7.13 -20.45 35.07
C GLY A 440 7.94 -19.37 34.32
N PRO A 441 9.29 -19.45 34.34
CA PRO A 441 10.15 -18.50 33.62
C PRO A 441 9.87 -18.43 32.11
N VAL A 442 9.57 -19.55 31.45
CA VAL A 442 9.24 -19.58 30.02
C VAL A 442 7.93 -18.83 29.77
N ILE A 443 6.83 -19.17 30.46
CA ILE A 443 5.54 -18.48 30.31
C ILE A 443 5.67 -16.98 30.59
N ALA A 444 6.41 -16.62 31.64
CA ALA A 444 6.65 -15.23 32.00
C ALA A 444 7.42 -14.47 30.91
N SER A 445 8.48 -15.06 30.38
CA SER A 445 9.27 -14.46 29.30
C SER A 445 8.48 -14.33 27.99
N THR A 446 7.62 -15.31 27.69
CA THR A 446 6.69 -15.28 26.56
C THR A 446 5.67 -14.16 26.73
N LEU A 447 5.08 -14.02 27.92
CA LEU A 447 4.09 -12.98 28.18
C LEU A 447 4.70 -11.58 28.04
N VAL A 448 5.94 -11.39 28.51
CA VAL A 448 6.70 -10.16 28.28
C VAL A 448 6.90 -9.90 26.78
N LEU A 449 7.36 -10.91 26.02
CA LEU A 449 7.54 -10.77 24.57
C LEU A 449 6.23 -10.39 23.86
N VAL A 450 5.13 -11.06 24.19
CA VAL A 450 3.81 -10.77 23.61
C VAL A 450 3.33 -9.37 24.00
N ALA A 451 3.48 -8.99 25.27
CA ALA A 451 3.03 -7.71 25.80
C ALA A 451 3.70 -6.50 25.14
N VAL A 452 4.92 -6.66 24.61
CA VAL A 452 5.62 -5.64 23.83
C VAL A 452 4.89 -5.29 22.52
N PHE A 453 4.29 -6.31 21.88
CA PHE A 453 3.63 -6.17 20.57
C PHE A 453 2.15 -5.83 20.67
N ILE A 454 1.49 -6.11 21.80
CA ILE A 454 0.06 -5.81 21.97
C ILE A 454 -0.25 -4.31 21.73
N PRO A 455 0.46 -3.34 22.34
CA PRO A 455 0.19 -1.92 22.12
C PRO A 455 0.28 -1.51 20.65
N MET A 456 1.24 -2.07 19.93
CA MET A 456 1.49 -1.79 18.51
C MET A 456 0.28 -2.16 17.64
N ALA A 457 -0.50 -3.19 18.00
CA ALA A 457 -1.70 -3.60 17.27
C ALA A 457 -2.88 -2.61 17.39
N PHE A 458 -2.87 -1.73 18.39
CA PHE A 458 -3.94 -0.75 18.65
C PHE A 458 -3.65 0.64 18.09
N PHE A 459 -2.52 0.84 17.41
CA PHE A 459 -2.22 2.13 16.80
C PHE A 459 -3.21 2.46 15.67
N PRO A 460 -3.73 3.69 15.61
CA PRO A 460 -4.62 4.11 14.54
C PRO A 460 -3.84 4.47 13.26
N GLY A 461 -4.56 4.71 12.16
CA GLY A 461 -3.98 5.16 10.89
C GLY A 461 -3.43 4.03 10.03
N SER A 462 -2.88 4.38 8.86
CA SER A 462 -2.32 3.41 7.91
C SER A 462 -1.10 2.69 8.48
N VAL A 463 -0.26 3.40 9.22
CA VAL A 463 0.90 2.84 9.93
C VAL A 463 0.45 1.81 10.97
N GLY A 464 -0.64 2.08 11.68
CA GLY A 464 -1.27 1.14 12.60
C GLY A 464 -1.71 -0.16 11.92
N GLY A 465 -2.22 -0.08 10.69
CA GLY A 465 -2.54 -1.23 9.86
C GLY A 465 -1.33 -2.11 9.53
N ILE A 466 -0.18 -1.47 9.21
CA ILE A 466 1.11 -2.16 8.98
C ILE A 466 1.58 -2.84 10.27
N TYR A 467 1.55 -2.11 11.38
CA TYR A 467 1.93 -2.58 12.70
C TYR A 467 1.11 -3.76 13.17
N ARG A 468 -0.22 -3.71 13.05
CA ARG A 468 -1.13 -4.81 13.41
C ARG A 468 -0.77 -6.12 12.74
N GLN A 469 -0.39 -6.08 11.47
CA GLN A 469 -0.02 -7.27 10.70
C GLN A 469 1.22 -7.93 11.28
N PHE A 470 2.22 -7.14 11.64
CA PHE A 470 3.45 -7.64 12.24
C PHE A 470 3.23 -8.12 13.68
N SER A 471 2.54 -7.31 14.50
CA SER A 471 2.29 -7.60 15.93
C SER A 471 1.48 -8.85 16.15
N VAL A 472 0.36 -9.01 15.44
CA VAL A 472 -0.53 -10.18 15.60
C VAL A 472 0.20 -11.44 15.14
N THR A 473 0.91 -11.37 14.01
CA THR A 473 1.70 -12.51 13.52
C THR A 473 2.76 -12.97 14.55
N LEU A 474 3.51 -12.03 15.14
CA LEU A 474 4.49 -12.36 16.17
C LEU A 474 3.83 -12.85 17.47
N ALA A 475 2.79 -12.19 17.95
CA ALA A 475 2.12 -12.59 19.19
C ALA A 475 1.55 -14.01 19.10
N VAL A 476 0.84 -14.32 18.01
CA VAL A 476 0.27 -15.66 17.77
C VAL A 476 1.36 -16.70 17.63
N SER A 477 2.40 -16.44 16.84
CA SER A 477 3.50 -17.40 16.63
C SER A 477 4.28 -17.69 17.91
N ILE A 478 4.54 -16.66 18.73
CA ILE A 478 5.20 -16.80 20.03
C ILE A 478 4.33 -17.62 21.00
N ILE A 479 3.04 -17.32 21.12
CA ILE A 479 2.11 -18.07 21.99
C ILE A 479 2.06 -19.55 21.57
N LEU A 480 1.86 -19.82 20.28
CA LEU A 480 1.81 -21.20 19.76
C LEU A 480 3.12 -21.94 19.99
N SER A 481 4.27 -21.26 19.80
CA SER A 481 5.58 -21.86 20.03
C SER A 481 5.81 -22.23 21.49
N THR A 482 5.45 -21.36 22.43
CA THR A 482 5.56 -21.67 23.86
C THR A 482 4.67 -22.85 24.24
N VAL A 483 3.42 -22.89 23.73
CA VAL A 483 2.53 -24.03 23.94
C VAL A 483 3.15 -25.32 23.40
N LEU A 484 3.71 -25.29 22.18
CA LEU A 484 4.33 -26.46 21.56
C LEU A 484 5.64 -26.88 22.26
N ALA A 485 6.46 -25.93 22.72
CA ALA A 485 7.69 -26.22 23.47
C ALA A 485 7.41 -26.94 24.79
N LEU A 486 6.38 -26.50 25.54
CA LEU A 486 5.99 -27.10 26.82
C LEU A 486 5.16 -28.37 26.68
N THR A 487 4.61 -28.66 25.49
CA THR A 487 3.82 -29.86 25.20
C THR A 487 4.60 -30.86 24.34
N LEU A 488 4.65 -30.65 23.03
CA LEU A 488 5.36 -31.49 22.07
C LEU A 488 6.86 -31.54 22.37
N GLY A 489 7.50 -30.40 22.63
CA GLY A 489 8.94 -30.33 22.93
C GLY A 489 9.31 -31.18 24.15
N ALA A 490 8.55 -31.06 25.24
CA ALA A 490 8.71 -31.90 26.43
C ALA A 490 8.46 -33.39 26.15
N ALA A 491 7.40 -33.74 25.42
CA ALA A 491 7.11 -35.14 25.06
C ALA A 491 8.23 -35.75 24.20
N LEU A 492 8.75 -34.99 23.23
CA LEU A 492 9.86 -35.42 22.38
C LEU A 492 11.17 -35.55 23.17
N CYS A 493 11.45 -34.66 24.13
CA CYS A 493 12.60 -34.79 25.03
C CYS A 493 12.57 -36.14 25.76
N ALA A 494 11.43 -36.49 26.35
CA ALA A 494 11.28 -37.75 27.08
C ALA A 494 11.38 -39.00 26.20
N ALA A 495 11.02 -38.90 24.92
CA ALA A 495 11.01 -40.02 23.98
C ALA A 495 12.32 -40.21 23.18
N LEU A 496 12.97 -39.11 22.78
CA LEU A 496 14.11 -39.13 21.84
C LEU A 496 15.48 -39.03 22.53
N LEU A 497 15.60 -38.25 23.62
CA LEU A 497 16.87 -38.05 24.30
C LEU A 497 17.34 -39.34 24.98
N ARG A 498 18.64 -39.61 24.93
CA ARG A 498 19.28 -40.76 25.55
C ARG A 498 20.40 -40.31 26.48
N ASN A 499 20.66 -41.07 27.55
CA ASN A 499 21.75 -40.77 28.48
C ASN A 499 23.10 -41.03 27.80
N GLU A 500 23.97 -40.02 27.77
CA GLU A 500 25.33 -40.09 27.19
C GLU A 500 26.28 -41.04 27.94
N THR A 501 25.93 -41.47 29.16
CA THR A 501 26.78 -42.33 29.98
C THR A 501 26.88 -43.78 29.50
N ALA A 502 26.04 -44.22 28.56
CA ALA A 502 26.03 -45.60 28.08
C ALA A 502 26.85 -45.87 26.81
N ASP A 503 27.28 -44.85 26.05
CA ASP A 503 27.95 -45.06 24.75
C ASP A 503 29.06 -44.04 24.50
N ARG A 504 30.16 -44.12 25.26
CA ARG A 504 31.49 -43.76 24.74
C ARG A 504 32.00 -44.89 23.84
N ALA A 505 31.25 -45.22 22.80
CA ALA A 505 31.80 -46.06 21.73
C ALA A 505 32.79 -45.21 20.93
N ALA A 506 34.06 -45.65 20.89
CA ALA A 506 35.10 -44.97 20.12
C ALA A 506 34.61 -44.66 18.69
N PRO A 507 34.86 -43.46 18.14
CA PRO A 507 34.35 -43.06 16.83
C PRO A 507 34.84 -44.04 15.76
N LYS A 508 33.89 -44.80 15.19
CA LYS A 508 34.17 -45.89 14.24
C LYS A 508 34.58 -45.41 12.83
N ASN A 509 34.29 -44.14 12.47
CA ASN A 509 34.52 -43.59 11.12
C ASN A 509 35.41 -42.31 11.14
N LEU A 510 36.12 -42.04 10.04
CA LEU A 510 37.02 -40.87 9.90
C LEU A 510 36.29 -39.52 10.11
N ALA A 511 35.06 -39.40 9.57
CA ALA A 511 34.25 -38.20 9.68
C ALA A 511 33.82 -37.89 11.14
N SER A 512 33.54 -38.92 11.96
CA SER A 512 33.17 -38.70 13.36
C SER A 512 34.37 -38.29 14.23
N ARG A 513 35.58 -38.75 13.91
CA ARG A 513 36.82 -38.25 14.56
C ARG A 513 37.08 -36.77 14.27
N MET A 514 36.82 -36.33 13.03
CA MET A 514 37.00 -34.92 12.66
C MET A 514 35.96 -34.02 13.33
N LEU A 515 34.69 -34.45 13.38
CA LEU A 515 33.61 -33.75 14.10
C LEU A 515 33.89 -33.64 15.60
N HIS A 516 34.34 -34.73 16.25
CA HIS A 516 34.68 -34.69 17.67
C HIS A 516 35.80 -33.70 17.98
N ARG A 517 36.84 -33.57 17.14
CA ARG A 517 37.87 -32.53 17.32
C ARG A 517 37.31 -31.11 17.24
N VAL A 518 36.40 -30.85 16.30
CA VAL A 518 35.75 -29.54 16.16
C VAL A 518 34.91 -29.23 17.40
N PHE A 519 34.13 -30.20 17.87
CA PHE A 519 33.30 -30.08 19.07
C PHE A 519 34.11 -29.91 20.36
N ASP A 520 35.19 -30.67 20.53
CA ASP A 520 36.08 -30.55 21.68
C ASP A 520 36.79 -29.19 21.68
N GLY A 521 37.25 -28.73 20.52
CA GLY A 521 37.83 -27.39 20.36
C GLY A 521 36.83 -26.28 20.68
N PHE A 522 35.59 -26.41 20.21
CA PHE A 522 34.50 -25.47 20.51
C PHE A 522 34.16 -25.45 22.00
N ASN A 523 33.98 -26.62 22.63
CA ASN A 523 33.67 -26.73 24.05
C ASN A 523 34.80 -26.16 24.93
N HIS A 524 36.06 -26.43 24.58
CA HIS A 524 37.21 -25.89 25.29
C HIS A 524 37.30 -24.36 25.14
N GLY A 525 37.08 -23.84 23.92
CA GLY A 525 37.02 -22.41 23.64
C GLY A 525 35.89 -21.70 24.40
N LEU A 526 34.70 -22.31 24.46
CA LEU A 526 33.54 -21.81 25.19
C LEU A 526 33.77 -21.82 26.71
N GLY A 527 34.37 -22.89 27.24
CA GLY A 527 34.75 -22.98 28.66
C GLY A 527 35.75 -21.88 29.04
N ALA A 528 36.83 -21.74 28.29
CA ALA A 528 37.84 -20.70 28.51
C ALA A 528 37.29 -19.26 28.33
N SER A 529 36.23 -19.09 27.53
CA SER A 529 35.53 -17.82 27.37
C SER A 529 34.58 -17.54 28.52
N THR A 530 33.90 -18.56 29.04
CA THR A 530 33.06 -18.48 30.26
C THR A 530 33.89 -18.01 31.45
N ASP A 531 35.06 -18.60 31.68
CA ASP A 531 35.93 -18.21 32.80
C ASP A 531 36.43 -16.77 32.68
N ARG A 532 36.76 -16.32 31.45
CA ARG A 532 37.13 -14.93 31.17
C ARG A 532 35.97 -13.97 31.39
N TYR A 533 34.79 -14.33 30.92
CA TYR A 533 33.56 -13.56 31.11
C TYR A 533 33.26 -13.38 32.60
N ILE A 534 33.32 -14.45 33.39
CA ILE A 534 33.05 -14.40 34.83
C ILE A 534 34.08 -13.54 35.58
N ARG A 535 35.36 -13.59 35.19
CA ARG A 535 36.37 -12.65 35.72
C ARG A 535 36.05 -11.18 35.35
N GLY A 536 35.53 -10.95 34.16
CA GLY A 536 35.07 -9.62 33.71
C GLY A 536 33.88 -9.11 34.53
N VAL A 537 32.85 -9.93 34.70
CA VAL A 537 31.67 -9.61 35.54
C VAL A 537 32.10 -9.35 36.98
N ASP A 538 32.97 -10.18 37.56
CA ASP A 538 33.50 -9.98 38.92
C ASP A 538 34.24 -8.63 39.06
N SER A 539 35.08 -8.27 38.09
CA SER A 539 35.76 -6.97 38.08
C SER A 539 34.79 -5.79 37.96
N MET A 540 33.73 -5.96 37.18
CA MET A 540 32.67 -4.96 36.97
C MET A 540 31.83 -4.75 38.23
N LEU A 541 31.45 -5.82 38.92
CA LEU A 541 30.70 -5.79 40.18
C LEU A 541 31.51 -5.19 41.35
N LYS A 542 32.85 -5.30 41.33
CA LYS A 542 33.74 -4.66 42.32
C LYS A 542 33.82 -3.13 42.18
N ARG A 543 33.55 -2.58 40.99
CA ARG A 543 33.62 -1.13 40.71
C ARG A 543 32.35 -0.62 39.99
N PRO A 544 31.17 -0.73 40.61
CA PRO A 544 29.88 -0.53 39.93
C PRO A 544 29.68 0.91 39.41
N LEU A 545 30.17 1.92 40.14
CA LEU A 545 30.04 3.34 39.74
C LEU A 545 30.73 3.65 38.40
N ARG A 546 31.90 3.04 38.12
CA ARG A 546 32.62 3.29 36.86
C ARG A 546 31.86 2.77 35.66
N TRP A 547 31.26 1.59 35.79
CA TRP A 547 30.50 0.97 34.71
C TRP A 547 29.10 1.57 34.56
N LEU A 548 28.47 2.04 35.65
CA LEU A 548 27.27 2.87 35.56
C LEU A 548 27.54 4.19 34.81
N LEU A 549 28.71 4.81 34.99
CA LEU A 549 29.10 5.98 34.19
C LEU A 549 29.22 5.62 32.70
N VAL A 550 29.84 4.48 32.37
CA VAL A 550 29.92 3.98 30.98
C VAL A 550 28.52 3.76 30.39
N PHE A 551 27.58 3.24 31.18
CA PHE A 551 26.18 3.12 30.77
C PHE A 551 25.53 4.48 30.47
N VAL A 552 25.71 5.47 31.34
CA VAL A 552 25.19 6.83 31.11
C VAL A 552 25.77 7.42 29.82
N VAL A 553 27.08 7.26 29.60
CA VAL A 553 27.73 7.68 28.34
C VAL A 553 27.14 6.95 27.14
N ALA A 554 26.91 5.64 27.24
CA ALA A 554 26.26 4.88 26.18
C ALA A 554 24.84 5.40 25.89
N CYS A 555 24.02 5.69 26.90
CA CYS A 555 22.70 6.30 26.73
C CYS A 555 22.74 7.65 26.01
N VAL A 556 23.71 8.51 26.36
CA VAL A 556 23.91 9.81 25.70
C VAL A 556 24.31 9.61 24.24
N ILE A 557 25.22 8.67 23.96
CA ILE A 557 25.62 8.33 22.58
C ILE A 557 24.43 7.77 21.80
N THR A 558 23.65 6.87 22.38
CA THR A 558 22.43 6.33 21.75
C THR A 558 21.45 7.45 21.40
N GLY A 559 21.17 8.36 22.34
CA GLY A 559 20.29 9.50 22.09
C GLY A 559 20.81 10.42 20.98
N PHE A 560 22.11 10.71 20.98
CA PHE A 560 22.75 11.52 19.95
C PHE A 560 22.70 10.87 18.56
N LEU A 561 23.02 9.58 18.47
CA LEU A 561 22.97 8.84 17.20
C LEU A 561 21.54 8.68 16.68
N PHE A 562 20.58 8.45 17.59
CA PHE A 562 19.17 8.32 17.24
C PHE A 562 18.62 9.61 16.60
N VAL A 563 18.94 10.78 17.16
CA VAL A 563 18.51 12.07 16.60
C VAL A 563 19.16 12.37 15.24
N ARG A 564 20.33 11.78 14.95
CA ARG A 564 21.00 11.91 13.64
C ARG A 564 20.54 10.90 12.59
N LEU A 565 19.81 9.86 12.99
CA LEU A 565 19.33 8.84 12.06
C LEU A 565 18.21 9.44 11.18
N PRO A 566 18.36 9.47 9.85
CA PRO A 566 17.35 10.04 8.97
C PRO A 566 16.03 9.26 9.05
N GLY A 567 14.91 9.95 9.23
CA GLY A 567 13.57 9.34 9.21
C GLY A 567 13.13 8.93 7.81
N GLY A 568 12.28 7.91 7.71
CA GLY A 568 11.61 7.52 6.47
C GLY A 568 10.31 6.77 6.72
N PHE A 569 9.56 6.47 5.66
CA PHE A 569 8.34 5.66 5.77
C PHE A 569 8.54 4.20 5.36
N LEU A 570 8.83 3.95 4.08
CA LEU A 570 9.11 2.62 3.53
C LEU A 570 10.24 2.72 2.49
N PRO A 571 11.10 1.70 2.37
CA PRO A 571 12.16 1.68 1.39
C PRO A 571 11.61 1.54 -0.03
N THR A 572 12.30 2.16 -0.99
CA THR A 572 12.00 2.03 -2.42
C THR A 572 12.42 0.64 -2.93
N GLU A 573 11.55 -0.03 -3.67
CA GLU A 573 11.76 -1.39 -4.17
C GLU A 573 11.83 -1.45 -5.69
N ASP A 574 12.64 -2.37 -6.23
CA ASP A 574 12.57 -2.74 -7.64
C ASP A 574 11.35 -3.66 -7.85
N GLN A 575 10.23 -3.07 -8.24
CA GLN A 575 8.97 -3.77 -8.51
C GLN A 575 8.90 -4.40 -9.92
N GLY A 576 10.00 -4.38 -10.69
CA GLY A 576 10.07 -4.96 -12.02
C GLY A 576 9.40 -4.13 -13.12
N HIS A 577 9.02 -2.89 -12.82
CA HIS A 577 8.44 -1.95 -13.77
C HIS A 577 8.76 -0.51 -13.36
N ILE A 578 8.67 0.40 -14.33
CA ILE A 578 8.75 1.86 -14.12
C ILE A 578 7.65 2.55 -14.93
N PHE A 579 7.33 3.77 -14.55
CA PHE A 579 6.43 4.62 -15.33
C PHE A 579 7.22 5.77 -15.95
N ILE A 580 6.81 6.21 -17.13
CA ILE A 580 7.34 7.42 -17.77
C ILE A 580 6.16 8.30 -18.12
N THR A 581 6.17 9.53 -17.63
CA THR A 581 5.13 10.50 -17.97
C THR A 581 5.68 11.53 -18.94
N TYR A 582 4.78 12.03 -19.79
CA TYR A 582 5.08 13.00 -20.82
C TYR A 582 4.12 14.16 -20.68
N THR A 583 4.66 15.38 -20.71
CA THR A 583 3.90 16.61 -20.76
C THR A 583 4.41 17.42 -21.94
N GLY A 584 3.72 17.31 -23.06
CA GLY A 584 3.96 18.11 -24.25
C GLY A 584 3.83 19.61 -23.97
N ALA A 585 4.38 20.42 -24.88
CA ALA A 585 4.25 21.86 -24.79
C ALA A 585 2.77 22.30 -24.68
N PRO A 586 2.43 23.36 -23.92
CA PRO A 586 1.05 23.80 -23.78
C PRO A 586 0.37 24.03 -25.13
N GLY A 587 -0.79 23.43 -25.34
CA GLY A 587 -1.52 23.47 -26.62
C GLY A 587 -0.99 22.54 -27.71
N SER A 588 -0.03 21.65 -27.41
CA SER A 588 0.43 20.65 -28.37
C SER A 588 -0.66 19.64 -28.72
N THR A 589 -0.67 19.20 -29.98
CA THR A 589 -1.56 18.14 -30.46
C THR A 589 -1.06 16.77 -30.02
N GLU A 590 -1.96 15.78 -30.08
CA GLU A 590 -1.64 14.38 -29.79
C GLU A 590 -0.49 13.89 -30.66
N GLU A 591 -0.51 14.23 -31.95
CA GLU A 591 0.54 13.88 -32.91
C GLU A 591 1.93 14.40 -32.51
N ARG A 592 2.02 15.60 -31.95
CA ARG A 592 3.31 16.16 -31.48
C ARG A 592 3.78 15.46 -30.21
N THR A 593 2.87 15.14 -29.30
CA THR A 593 3.18 14.37 -28.09
C THR A 593 3.65 12.96 -28.45
N ARG A 594 3.02 12.34 -29.45
CA ARG A 594 3.36 11.01 -29.96
C ARG A 594 4.79 10.93 -30.48
N GLN A 595 5.30 11.97 -31.14
CA GLN A 595 6.69 12.04 -31.57
C GLN A 595 7.68 11.93 -30.39
N ALA A 596 7.35 12.52 -29.24
CA ALA A 596 8.17 12.41 -28.03
C ALA A 596 8.10 10.98 -27.45
N VAL A 597 6.91 10.38 -27.44
CA VAL A 597 6.71 8.98 -27.00
C VAL A 597 7.51 8.02 -27.87
N ASP A 598 7.44 8.16 -29.20
CA ASP A 598 8.14 7.29 -30.15
C ASP A 598 9.68 7.38 -29.97
N GLN A 599 10.23 8.57 -29.71
CA GLN A 599 11.66 8.76 -29.42
C GLN A 599 12.10 8.04 -28.13
N VAL A 600 11.30 8.16 -27.06
CA VAL A 600 11.59 7.46 -25.79
C VAL A 600 11.43 5.96 -25.94
N GLU A 601 10.40 5.51 -26.65
CA GLU A 601 10.21 4.09 -26.92
C GLU A 601 11.38 3.50 -27.71
N ALA A 602 11.89 4.22 -28.72
CA ALA A 602 13.09 3.83 -29.46
C ALA A 602 14.31 3.71 -28.54
N PHE A 603 14.51 4.65 -27.62
CA PHE A 603 15.57 4.57 -26.61
C PHE A 603 15.38 3.34 -25.69
N LEU A 604 14.17 3.10 -25.18
CA LEU A 604 13.88 1.98 -24.30
C LEU A 604 14.11 0.62 -24.97
N ARG A 605 13.83 0.49 -26.27
CA ARG A 605 14.11 -0.73 -27.03
C ARG A 605 15.59 -1.08 -27.12
N THR A 606 16.49 -0.10 -26.98
CA THR A 606 17.94 -0.35 -26.93
C THR A 606 18.40 -0.93 -25.59
N GLN A 607 17.53 -0.93 -24.59
CA GLN A 607 17.86 -1.34 -23.23
C GLN A 607 17.56 -2.83 -23.01
N PRO A 608 18.56 -3.66 -22.66
CA PRO A 608 18.36 -5.12 -22.55
C PRO A 608 17.42 -5.53 -21.42
N GLN A 609 17.26 -4.69 -20.39
CA GLN A 609 16.37 -4.94 -19.27
C GLN A 609 14.88 -4.67 -19.56
N VAL A 610 14.53 -4.02 -20.67
CA VAL A 610 13.14 -3.66 -21.00
C VAL A 610 12.48 -4.81 -21.78
N ARG A 611 11.37 -5.33 -21.27
CA ARG A 611 10.61 -6.42 -21.90
C ARG A 611 9.46 -5.89 -22.77
N ASN A 612 8.64 -5.00 -22.23
CA ASN A 612 7.51 -4.38 -22.94
C ASN A 612 7.40 -2.89 -22.62
N VAL A 613 6.92 -2.12 -23.59
CA VAL A 613 6.52 -0.73 -23.42
C VAL A 613 5.09 -0.58 -23.91
N ALA A 614 4.19 -0.19 -23.02
CA ALA A 614 2.81 0.18 -23.36
C ALA A 614 2.62 1.67 -23.10
N SER A 615 2.35 2.45 -24.15
CA SER A 615 2.24 3.90 -24.08
C SER A 615 0.80 4.33 -24.36
N VAL A 616 0.22 5.07 -23.43
CA VAL A 616 -1.09 5.70 -23.56
C VAL A 616 -0.89 7.19 -23.83
N THR A 617 -1.24 7.65 -25.03
CA THR A 617 -1.35 9.09 -25.32
C THR A 617 -2.76 9.56 -24.99
N GLY A 618 -2.90 10.78 -24.47
CA GLY A 618 -4.16 11.33 -23.98
C GLY A 618 -4.34 11.28 -22.46
N PHE A 619 -3.50 10.51 -21.78
CA PHE A 619 -3.61 10.26 -20.34
C PHE A 619 -2.24 10.22 -19.66
N SER A 620 -2.15 10.81 -18.47
CA SER A 620 -1.03 10.66 -17.54
C SER A 620 -1.53 10.71 -16.10
N PHE A 621 -0.68 10.37 -15.14
CA PHE A 621 -1.02 10.51 -13.71
C PHE A 621 -1.27 11.96 -13.29
N PHE A 622 -0.71 12.93 -14.01
CA PHE A 622 -0.72 14.35 -13.63
C PHE A 622 -1.63 15.21 -14.51
N GLY A 623 -2.24 14.64 -15.56
CA GLY A 623 -3.04 15.39 -16.52
C GLY A 623 -3.66 14.51 -17.59
N GLN A 624 -4.70 15.02 -18.24
CA GLN A 624 -5.38 14.38 -19.36
C GLN A 624 -5.51 15.35 -20.53
N GLY A 625 -5.54 14.82 -21.75
CA GLY A 625 -5.64 15.59 -22.98
C GLY A 625 -4.47 15.32 -23.93
N GLN A 626 -4.48 16.02 -25.05
CA GLN A 626 -3.59 15.74 -26.18
C GLN A 626 -2.09 15.91 -25.88
N SER A 627 -1.74 16.76 -24.90
CA SER A 627 -0.37 16.98 -24.47
C SER A 627 0.10 16.03 -23.36
N ALA A 628 -0.75 15.11 -22.90
CA ALA A 628 -0.41 14.15 -21.85
C ALA A 628 -0.15 12.75 -22.43
N ALA A 629 0.86 12.05 -21.91
CA ALA A 629 1.03 10.61 -22.16
C ALA A 629 1.66 9.90 -20.96
N LEU A 630 1.51 8.57 -20.92
CA LEU A 630 2.09 7.68 -19.91
C LEU A 630 2.56 6.40 -20.56
N SER A 631 3.81 6.00 -20.30
CA SER A 631 4.33 4.68 -20.66
C SER A 631 4.45 3.80 -19.42
N PHE A 632 3.86 2.62 -19.51
CA PHE A 632 4.09 1.48 -18.64
C PHE A 632 5.29 0.72 -19.21
N VAL A 633 6.41 0.70 -18.48
CA VAL A 633 7.63 0.00 -18.90
C VAL A 633 7.83 -1.20 -17.99
N ASP A 634 7.65 -2.37 -18.56
CA ASP A 634 7.75 -3.66 -17.90
C ASP A 634 9.14 -4.26 -18.16
N LEU A 635 9.81 -4.70 -17.10
CA LEU A 635 11.21 -5.14 -17.13
C LEU A 635 11.30 -6.66 -17.19
N THR A 636 12.46 -7.16 -17.62
CA THR A 636 12.76 -8.60 -17.52
C THR A 636 12.82 -9.07 -16.06
N PRO A 637 12.60 -10.36 -15.76
CA PRO A 637 12.63 -10.87 -14.39
C PRO A 637 13.95 -10.61 -13.67
N TRP A 638 13.93 -10.45 -12.33
CA TRP A 638 15.13 -10.14 -11.52
C TRP A 638 16.30 -11.12 -11.71
N GLY A 639 16.03 -12.39 -12.03
CA GLY A 639 17.08 -13.39 -12.28
C GLY A 639 17.92 -13.11 -13.53
N GLU A 640 17.36 -12.41 -14.51
CA GLU A 640 18.04 -12.00 -15.75
C GLU A 640 18.72 -10.63 -15.62
N ARG A 641 18.43 -9.88 -14.55
CA ARG A 641 18.91 -8.51 -14.28
C ARG A 641 19.84 -8.46 -13.07
N THR A 642 21.06 -8.97 -13.21
CA THR A 642 22.06 -8.94 -12.12
C THR A 642 22.76 -7.58 -12.03
N GLY A 643 23.12 -7.17 -10.80
CA GLY A 643 23.84 -5.92 -10.55
C GLY A 643 22.94 -4.68 -10.35
N GLU A 644 23.47 -3.67 -9.65
CA GLU A 644 22.71 -2.47 -9.28
C GLU A 644 22.36 -1.58 -10.48
N ASP A 645 23.18 -1.57 -11.54
CA ASP A 645 22.94 -0.78 -12.75
C ASP A 645 21.75 -1.26 -13.59
N ASN A 646 21.33 -2.51 -13.38
CA ASN A 646 20.20 -3.14 -14.04
C ASN A 646 18.90 -3.07 -13.21
N SER A 647 18.93 -2.34 -12.08
CA SER A 647 17.74 -2.07 -11.27
C SER A 647 16.78 -1.08 -11.94
N ALA A 648 15.51 -1.13 -11.56
CA ALA A 648 14.49 -0.17 -11.98
C ALA A 648 14.93 1.29 -11.73
N SER A 649 15.37 1.63 -10.51
CA SER A 649 15.82 2.97 -10.16
C SER A 649 17.07 3.42 -10.93
N ALA A 650 17.96 2.50 -11.32
CA ALA A 650 19.09 2.81 -12.19
C ALA A 650 18.63 3.13 -13.63
N LEU A 651 17.64 2.39 -14.13
CA LEU A 651 17.00 2.72 -15.41
C LEU A 651 16.30 4.08 -15.36
N VAL A 652 15.57 4.40 -14.29
CA VAL A 652 14.97 5.73 -14.09
C VAL A 652 16.01 6.84 -14.21
N ARG A 653 17.18 6.69 -13.56
CA ARG A 653 18.27 7.68 -13.67
C ARG A 653 18.80 7.80 -15.10
N ARG A 654 18.97 6.68 -15.82
CA ARG A 654 19.41 6.68 -17.23
C ARG A 654 18.40 7.34 -18.15
N VAL A 655 17.12 6.99 -18.04
CA VAL A 655 16.04 7.61 -18.81
C VAL A 655 16.00 9.11 -18.53
N ASN A 656 15.97 9.52 -17.26
CA ASN A 656 15.94 10.94 -16.87
C ASN A 656 17.17 11.74 -17.33
N GLY A 657 18.30 11.08 -17.59
CA GLY A 657 19.47 11.68 -18.22
C GLY A 657 19.31 11.85 -19.74
N ALA A 658 18.80 10.82 -20.42
CA ALA A 658 18.65 10.79 -21.88
C ALA A 658 17.52 11.71 -22.40
N VAL A 659 16.36 11.71 -21.73
CA VAL A 659 15.16 12.42 -22.21
C VAL A 659 15.27 13.95 -22.14
N ARG A 660 16.27 14.50 -21.45
CA ARG A 660 16.54 15.95 -21.40
C ARG A 660 16.86 16.55 -22.77
N GLN A 661 17.21 15.71 -23.75
CA GLN A 661 17.54 16.11 -25.11
C GLN A 661 16.30 16.21 -26.03
N ILE A 662 15.11 15.81 -25.56
CA ILE A 662 13.88 15.77 -26.35
C ILE A 662 13.11 17.10 -26.14
N PRO A 663 13.09 18.02 -27.12
CA PRO A 663 12.45 19.33 -26.96
C PRO A 663 10.92 19.29 -27.05
N GLU A 664 10.33 18.20 -27.56
CA GLU A 664 8.89 18.10 -27.82
C GLU A 664 8.03 18.02 -26.55
N ALA A 665 8.59 17.50 -25.44
CA ALA A 665 7.86 17.30 -24.19
C ALA A 665 8.79 17.35 -22.97
N ILE A 666 8.22 17.74 -21.83
CA ILE A 666 8.82 17.50 -20.52
C ILE A 666 8.57 16.03 -20.17
N ILE A 667 9.64 15.27 -20.00
CA ILE A 667 9.58 13.82 -19.80
C ILE A 667 10.35 13.47 -18.54
N PHE A 668 9.76 12.60 -17.73
CA PHE A 668 10.47 12.03 -16.59
C PHE A 668 9.96 10.62 -16.28
N ALA A 669 10.91 9.75 -15.96
CA ALA A 669 10.68 8.44 -15.41
C ALA A 669 10.54 8.52 -13.88
N LEU A 670 9.65 7.69 -13.34
CA LEU A 670 9.33 7.62 -11.93
C LEU A 670 9.26 6.15 -11.46
N ASP A 671 9.79 5.93 -10.26
CA ASP A 671 9.67 4.65 -9.55
C ASP A 671 8.27 4.53 -8.92
N PRO A 672 7.61 3.36 -9.02
CA PRO A 672 6.33 3.13 -8.36
C PRO A 672 6.48 3.25 -6.84
N PRO A 673 5.49 3.81 -6.12
CA PRO A 673 5.55 3.89 -4.67
C PRO A 673 5.50 2.48 -4.05
N PRO A 674 6.10 2.28 -2.85
CA PRO A 674 6.08 0.98 -2.18
C PRO A 674 4.67 0.42 -1.95
N ILE A 675 3.71 1.31 -1.69
CA ILE A 675 2.29 0.99 -1.57
C ILE A 675 1.53 1.77 -2.65
N PRO A 676 1.11 1.12 -3.75
CA PRO A 676 0.41 1.78 -4.86
C PRO A 676 -0.87 2.51 -4.46
N SER A 677 -1.51 2.09 -3.37
CA SER A 677 -2.73 2.74 -2.89
C SER A 677 -2.50 4.08 -2.20
N LEU A 678 -1.25 4.43 -1.83
CA LEU A 678 -0.90 5.68 -1.15
C LEU A 678 -0.41 6.80 -2.10
N GLY A 679 -0.26 6.53 -3.39
CA GLY A 679 0.18 7.52 -4.37
C GLY A 679 0.53 6.90 -5.72
N THR A 680 0.86 7.75 -6.70
CA THR A 680 1.25 7.32 -8.06
C THR A 680 2.75 7.36 -8.30
N ALA A 681 3.51 8.07 -7.46
CA ALA A 681 4.96 8.20 -7.54
C ALA A 681 5.59 8.10 -6.15
N THR A 682 6.84 7.62 -6.11
CA THR A 682 7.67 7.68 -4.90
C THR A 682 8.02 9.14 -4.53
N GLY A 683 8.11 9.42 -3.24
CA GLY A 683 8.59 10.71 -2.70
C GLY A 683 7.56 11.39 -1.82
N PHE A 684 7.52 12.72 -1.89
CA PHE A 684 6.59 13.57 -1.15
C PHE A 684 5.66 14.33 -2.10
N THR A 685 4.46 14.65 -1.63
CA THR A 685 3.49 15.51 -2.33
C THR A 685 2.97 16.56 -1.37
N MET A 686 3.20 17.83 -1.71
CA MET A 686 2.77 19.02 -0.96
C MET A 686 1.64 19.72 -1.72
N LYS A 687 0.55 20.04 -1.02
CA LYS A 687 -0.57 20.86 -1.52
C LYS A 687 -0.42 22.26 -0.95
N ILE A 688 -0.09 23.24 -1.78
CA ILE A 688 -0.13 24.66 -1.41
C ILE A 688 -1.57 25.13 -1.57
N GLN A 689 -2.16 25.73 -0.55
CA GLN A 689 -3.56 26.17 -0.54
C GLN A 689 -3.65 27.70 -0.44
N ASP A 690 -4.65 28.26 -1.11
CA ASP A 690 -5.09 29.65 -0.90
C ASP A 690 -6.37 29.69 -0.06
N ARG A 691 -6.23 30.06 1.22
CA ARG A 691 -7.37 30.20 2.16
C ARG A 691 -7.94 31.62 2.19
N SER A 692 -7.27 32.58 1.58
CA SER A 692 -7.63 34.00 1.57
C SER A 692 -8.35 34.46 0.31
N GLY A 693 -8.32 33.65 -0.75
CA GLY A 693 -8.82 34.04 -2.07
C GLY A 693 -7.94 35.08 -2.75
N VAL A 694 -6.62 35.05 -2.52
CA VAL A 694 -5.63 35.93 -3.17
C VAL A 694 -5.59 35.68 -4.69
N GLY A 695 -5.93 34.46 -5.12
CA GLY A 695 -6.11 34.09 -6.52
C GLY A 695 -5.02 33.17 -7.07
N GLY A 696 -5.33 32.54 -8.21
CA GLY A 696 -4.49 31.51 -8.83
C GLY A 696 -3.08 31.98 -9.20
N ASP A 697 -2.91 33.25 -9.59
CA ASP A 697 -1.60 33.78 -10.01
C ASP A 697 -0.62 33.86 -8.85
N ALA A 698 -1.08 34.29 -7.68
CA ALA A 698 -0.26 34.34 -6.47
C ALA A 698 0.13 32.94 -6.00
N LEU A 699 -0.81 31.99 -6.10
CA LEU A 699 -0.58 30.59 -5.78
C LEU A 699 0.49 29.96 -6.69
N GLN A 700 0.40 30.20 -8.01
CA GLN A 700 1.39 29.75 -8.99
C GLN A 700 2.76 30.41 -8.76
N LEU A 701 2.79 31.71 -8.43
CA LEU A 701 4.03 32.41 -8.11
C LEU A 701 4.71 31.82 -6.86
N ALA A 702 3.94 31.52 -5.82
CA ALA A 702 4.45 30.88 -4.61
C ALA A 702 5.01 29.48 -4.91
N ALA A 703 4.28 28.66 -5.66
CA ALA A 703 4.74 27.34 -6.10
C ALA A 703 6.04 27.42 -6.90
N ARG A 704 6.16 28.38 -7.84
CA ARG A 704 7.39 28.60 -8.62
C ARG A 704 8.56 29.04 -7.76
N ARG A 705 8.36 29.93 -6.79
CA ARG A 705 9.42 30.34 -5.86
C ARG A 705 9.92 29.16 -5.04
N ILE A 706 9.01 28.35 -4.49
CA ILE A 706 9.36 27.12 -3.77
C ILE A 706 10.18 26.19 -4.66
N MET A 707 9.78 25.98 -5.91
CA MET A 707 10.53 25.13 -6.85
C MET A 707 11.94 25.66 -7.15
N ILE A 708 12.09 26.98 -7.34
CA ILE A 708 13.39 27.59 -7.60
C ILE A 708 14.34 27.36 -6.41
N GLU A 709 13.89 27.61 -5.18
CA GLU A 709 14.72 27.35 -4.00
C GLU A 709 14.98 25.86 -3.79
N ALA A 710 13.95 25.02 -4.01
CA ALA A 710 14.09 23.58 -3.91
C ALA A 710 15.12 23.02 -4.90
N SER A 711 15.25 23.60 -6.09
CA SER A 711 16.25 23.21 -7.09
C SER A 711 17.69 23.50 -6.67
N GLN A 712 17.90 24.43 -5.73
CA GLN A 712 19.21 24.78 -5.18
C GLN A 712 19.58 23.90 -3.98
N SER A 713 18.62 23.18 -3.41
CA SER A 713 18.86 22.33 -2.24
C SER A 713 19.53 21.02 -2.63
N SER A 714 20.67 20.70 -1.99
CA SER A 714 21.35 19.41 -2.16
C SER A 714 20.59 18.22 -1.54
N ILE A 715 19.50 18.47 -0.82
CA ILE A 715 18.68 17.45 -0.15
C ILE A 715 17.54 16.97 -1.05
N LEU A 716 17.10 17.80 -1.99
CA LEU A 716 15.93 17.55 -2.82
C LEU A 716 16.35 17.15 -4.24
N ALA A 717 15.54 16.33 -4.89
CA ALA A 717 15.70 15.99 -6.29
C ALA A 717 14.36 15.93 -7.01
N GLY A 718 14.34 16.40 -8.26
CA GLY A 718 13.18 16.26 -9.14
C GLY A 718 11.89 16.94 -8.61
N VAL A 719 12.03 18.02 -7.84
CA VAL A 719 10.90 18.82 -7.37
C VAL A 719 10.26 19.50 -8.57
N ARG A 720 8.95 19.29 -8.72
CA ARG A 720 8.18 19.67 -9.90
C ARG A 720 6.75 20.02 -9.52
N PRO A 721 6.04 20.81 -10.34
CA PRO A 721 4.61 20.97 -10.16
C PRO A 721 3.92 19.70 -10.67
N GLU A 722 2.95 19.21 -9.92
CA GLU A 722 1.97 18.31 -10.50
C GLU A 722 0.95 19.16 -11.23
N GLY A 723 0.63 18.71 -12.45
CA GLY A 723 -0.37 19.32 -13.28
C GLY A 723 0.13 19.91 -14.57
N MET A 724 -0.81 20.47 -15.31
CA MET A 724 -0.57 20.95 -16.66
C MET A 724 -0.33 22.47 -16.66
N PRO A 725 0.72 22.94 -17.36
CA PRO A 725 0.96 24.37 -17.52
C PRO A 725 -0.22 25.06 -18.22
N GLU A 726 -0.32 26.37 -18.03
CA GLU A 726 -1.29 27.16 -18.79
C GLU A 726 -1.06 27.03 -20.29
N ALA A 727 -2.16 26.98 -21.03
CA ALA A 727 -2.13 26.87 -22.48
C ALA A 727 -2.90 28.00 -23.15
N PRO A 728 -2.61 28.29 -24.43
CA PRO A 728 -3.42 29.20 -25.22
C PRO A 728 -4.88 28.75 -25.27
N GLN A 729 -5.79 29.67 -24.95
CA GLN A 729 -7.23 29.50 -25.05
C GLN A 729 -7.80 30.56 -25.98
N LEU A 730 -8.82 30.17 -26.75
CA LEU A 730 -9.51 31.09 -27.63
C LEU A 730 -10.71 31.70 -26.89
N TYR A 731 -10.63 32.99 -26.54
CA TYR A 731 -11.71 33.71 -25.89
C TYR A 731 -12.63 34.36 -26.92
N VAL A 732 -13.91 34.02 -26.85
CA VAL A 732 -14.96 34.54 -27.73
C VAL A 732 -15.83 35.51 -26.94
N GLU A 733 -15.66 36.80 -27.20
CA GLU A 733 -16.44 37.87 -26.60
C GLU A 733 -17.69 38.14 -27.44
N ILE A 734 -18.87 37.83 -26.91
CA ILE A 734 -20.16 38.04 -27.59
C ILE A 734 -20.77 39.37 -27.16
N ASP A 735 -20.96 40.29 -28.11
CA ASP A 735 -21.72 41.51 -27.93
C ASP A 735 -23.22 41.18 -27.94
N ARG A 736 -23.77 40.98 -26.74
CA ARG A 736 -25.18 40.61 -26.55
C ARG A 736 -26.14 41.67 -27.09
N VAL A 737 -25.75 42.95 -27.09
CA VAL A 737 -26.58 44.05 -27.60
C VAL A 737 -26.68 43.95 -29.11
N LYS A 738 -25.55 43.79 -29.80
CA LYS A 738 -25.53 43.58 -31.26
C LYS A 738 -26.22 42.28 -31.68
N ALA A 739 -25.97 41.18 -30.97
CA ALA A 739 -26.62 39.90 -31.26
C ALA A 739 -28.15 40.03 -31.21
N ARG A 740 -28.68 40.68 -30.16
CA ARG A 740 -30.12 40.95 -30.03
C ARG A 740 -30.64 41.91 -31.10
N ALA A 741 -29.89 42.98 -31.42
CA ALA A 741 -30.26 43.93 -32.48
C ALA A 741 -30.34 43.26 -33.87
N LEU A 742 -29.50 42.24 -34.12
CA LEU A 742 -29.49 41.42 -35.32
C LEU A 742 -30.56 40.30 -35.31
N GLY A 743 -31.40 40.21 -34.29
CA GLY A 743 -32.50 39.25 -34.19
C GLY A 743 -32.09 37.85 -33.71
N LEU A 744 -30.90 37.70 -33.10
CA LEU A 744 -30.41 36.43 -32.56
C LEU A 744 -30.78 36.27 -31.09
N GLN A 745 -31.11 35.04 -30.70
CA GLN A 745 -31.27 34.66 -29.29
C GLN A 745 -29.92 34.19 -28.72
N ILE A 746 -29.57 34.63 -27.51
CA ILE A 746 -28.29 34.25 -26.89
C ILE A 746 -28.17 32.74 -26.69
N GLY A 747 -29.28 32.06 -26.38
CA GLY A 747 -29.31 30.59 -26.31
C GLY A 747 -28.89 29.93 -27.63
N GLN A 748 -29.40 30.43 -28.76
CA GLN A 748 -29.05 29.94 -30.09
C GLN A 748 -27.56 30.20 -30.42
N VAL A 749 -27.02 31.34 -29.99
CA VAL A 749 -25.58 31.66 -30.14
C VAL A 749 -24.71 30.65 -29.39
N ASN A 750 -25.04 30.40 -28.12
CA ASN A 750 -24.31 29.45 -27.28
C ASN A 750 -24.42 28.03 -27.82
N GLN A 751 -25.61 27.62 -28.26
CA GLN A 751 -25.85 26.29 -28.81
C GLN A 751 -25.10 26.07 -30.13
N ALA A 752 -24.99 27.09 -30.99
CA ALA A 752 -24.19 27.00 -32.21
C ALA A 752 -22.70 26.78 -31.93
N LEU A 753 -22.14 27.48 -30.93
CA LEU A 753 -20.76 27.25 -30.48
C LEU A 753 -20.59 25.85 -29.91
N ALA A 754 -21.51 25.44 -29.02
CA ALA A 754 -21.50 24.12 -28.43
C ALA A 754 -21.55 23.03 -29.50
N LEU A 755 -22.51 23.05 -30.43
CA LEU A 755 -22.66 22.04 -31.49
C LEU A 755 -21.50 22.02 -32.49
N SER A 756 -20.82 23.15 -32.69
CA SER A 756 -19.73 23.23 -33.66
C SER A 756 -18.41 22.73 -33.06
N PHE A 757 -18.07 23.21 -31.86
CA PHE A 757 -16.77 22.99 -31.24
C PHE A 757 -16.80 21.95 -30.11
N GLY A 758 -17.95 21.77 -29.45
CA GLY A 758 -18.19 20.71 -28.46
C GLY A 758 -18.83 19.47 -29.08
N SER A 759 -18.39 18.28 -28.66
CA SER A 759 -19.06 17.02 -29.02
C SER A 759 -20.34 16.90 -28.21
N ASN A 760 -21.49 17.24 -28.81
CA ASN A 760 -22.77 17.26 -28.11
C ASN A 760 -23.46 15.91 -28.21
N TYR A 761 -23.86 15.38 -27.04
CA TYR A 761 -24.69 14.20 -26.94
C TYR A 761 -26.13 14.54 -27.34
N VAL A 762 -26.72 13.73 -28.23
CA VAL A 762 -28.06 13.97 -28.77
C VAL A 762 -29.09 13.04 -28.14
N ASN A 763 -28.85 11.74 -28.30
CA ASN A 763 -29.62 10.58 -27.83
C ASN A 763 -28.81 9.30 -28.14
N ASP A 764 -29.42 8.12 -28.03
CA ASP A 764 -28.79 6.84 -28.36
C ASP A 764 -29.38 6.19 -29.63
N PHE A 765 -28.70 5.17 -30.13
CA PHE A 765 -29.10 4.33 -31.26
C PHE A 765 -28.73 2.87 -30.96
N VAL A 766 -29.31 1.92 -31.68
CA VAL A 766 -29.06 0.48 -31.43
C VAL A 766 -28.24 -0.12 -32.57
N PHE A 767 -27.06 -0.65 -32.26
CA PHE A 767 -26.18 -1.31 -33.24
C PHE A 767 -25.77 -2.68 -32.73
N GLU A 768 -26.06 -3.73 -33.52
CA GLU A 768 -25.74 -5.13 -33.16
C GLU A 768 -26.24 -5.52 -31.75
N GLY A 769 -27.42 -5.00 -31.35
CA GLY A 769 -28.02 -5.24 -30.04
C GLY A 769 -27.47 -4.39 -28.90
N ASN A 770 -26.46 -3.55 -29.15
CA ASN A 770 -25.88 -2.64 -28.16
C ASN A 770 -26.49 -1.24 -28.28
N VAL A 771 -26.83 -0.62 -27.16
CA VAL A 771 -27.24 0.79 -27.11
C VAL A 771 -25.99 1.66 -27.09
N LEU A 772 -25.82 2.48 -28.12
CA LEU A 772 -24.65 3.32 -28.34
C LEU A 772 -25.06 4.79 -28.52
N ARG A 773 -24.15 5.71 -28.26
CA ARG A 773 -24.46 7.15 -28.25
C ARG A 773 -24.40 7.79 -29.63
N VAL A 774 -25.21 8.84 -29.83
CA VAL A 774 -25.18 9.71 -31.01
C VAL A 774 -24.59 11.06 -30.63
N PHE A 775 -23.57 11.49 -31.38
CA PHE A 775 -22.94 12.80 -31.20
C PHE A 775 -23.03 13.65 -32.47
N ILE A 776 -23.30 14.94 -32.27
CA ILE A 776 -23.20 15.97 -33.30
C ILE A 776 -22.01 16.88 -32.99
N GLN A 777 -21.19 17.13 -34.01
CA GLN A 777 -20.05 18.06 -33.96
C GLN A 777 -19.78 18.61 -35.37
N ALA A 778 -19.14 19.78 -35.53
CA ALA A 778 -18.66 20.19 -36.85
C ALA A 778 -17.54 19.28 -37.37
N ASP A 779 -17.45 19.12 -38.70
CA ASP A 779 -16.35 18.37 -39.31
C ASP A 779 -15.00 19.01 -39.00
N ALA A 780 -13.95 18.19 -38.87
CA ALA A 780 -12.64 18.59 -38.39
C ALA A 780 -12.08 19.79 -39.16
N ALA A 781 -12.18 19.79 -40.49
CA ALA A 781 -11.65 20.86 -41.35
C ALA A 781 -12.29 22.25 -41.13
N GLN A 782 -13.39 22.34 -40.39
CA GLN A 782 -14.14 23.57 -40.12
C GLN A 782 -14.15 23.94 -38.63
N ARG A 783 -13.19 23.41 -37.85
CA ARG A 783 -13.07 23.70 -36.41
C ARG A 783 -11.63 23.62 -35.88
N MET A 784 -10.62 23.74 -36.74
CA MET A 784 -9.22 23.66 -36.32
C MET A 784 -8.64 25.02 -35.95
N ARG A 785 -9.21 26.12 -36.46
CA ARG A 785 -8.61 27.46 -36.38
C ARG A 785 -9.58 28.48 -35.79
N ALA A 786 -9.02 29.61 -35.35
CA ALA A 786 -9.80 30.71 -34.81
C ALA A 786 -10.73 31.33 -35.86
N GLU A 787 -10.31 31.33 -37.13
CA GLU A 787 -11.10 31.83 -38.25
C GLU A 787 -12.38 31.01 -38.45
N ASP A 788 -12.36 29.73 -38.11
CA ASP A 788 -13.53 28.84 -38.22
C ASP A 788 -14.66 29.28 -37.28
N VAL A 789 -14.34 29.83 -36.11
CA VAL A 789 -15.34 30.41 -35.19
C VAL A 789 -15.97 31.66 -35.82
N SER A 790 -15.17 32.51 -36.47
CA SER A 790 -15.69 33.71 -37.16
C SER A 790 -16.49 33.37 -38.41
N ALA A 791 -16.20 32.23 -39.04
CA ALA A 791 -16.87 31.73 -40.24
C ALA A 791 -18.28 31.20 -39.95
N LEU A 792 -18.62 30.93 -38.69
CA LEU A 792 -19.95 30.52 -38.27
C LEU A 792 -21.03 31.50 -38.74
N ARG A 793 -22.18 30.95 -39.12
CA ARG A 793 -23.34 31.70 -39.58
C ARG A 793 -24.56 31.24 -38.80
N LEU A 794 -25.33 32.18 -38.27
CA LEU A 794 -26.53 31.89 -37.50
C LEU A 794 -27.75 32.50 -38.17
N ARG A 795 -28.83 31.74 -38.21
CA ARG A 795 -30.11 32.20 -38.74
C ARG A 795 -30.83 33.06 -37.70
N ASN A 796 -31.14 34.31 -38.03
CA ASN A 796 -31.93 35.18 -37.15
C ASN A 796 -33.44 34.90 -37.27
N ASN A 797 -34.24 35.57 -36.43
CA ASN A 797 -35.70 35.48 -36.47
C ASN A 797 -36.36 36.02 -37.75
N ARG A 798 -35.60 36.69 -38.64
CA ARG A 798 -36.04 37.14 -39.97
C ARG A 798 -35.67 36.15 -41.08
N GLY A 799 -35.00 35.04 -40.73
CA GLY A 799 -34.55 34.02 -41.67
C GLY A 799 -33.22 34.32 -42.35
N GLU A 800 -32.54 35.42 -42.01
CA GLU A 800 -31.27 35.84 -42.58
C GLU A 800 -30.08 35.16 -41.88
N MET A 801 -29.02 34.83 -42.62
CA MET A 801 -27.79 34.25 -42.08
C MET A 801 -26.80 35.33 -41.64
N VAL A 802 -26.71 35.55 -40.33
CA VAL A 802 -25.83 36.53 -39.71
C VAL A 802 -24.45 35.91 -39.43
N PRO A 803 -23.34 36.52 -39.90
CA PRO A 803 -22.00 36.08 -39.52
C PRO A 803 -21.74 36.24 -38.03
N PHE A 804 -21.07 35.25 -37.45
CA PHE A 804 -20.67 35.28 -36.05
C PHE A 804 -19.76 36.48 -35.75
N SER A 805 -18.94 36.90 -36.70
CA SER A 805 -18.09 38.10 -36.60
C SER A 805 -18.85 39.44 -36.52
N ALA A 806 -20.13 39.50 -36.89
CA ALA A 806 -20.91 40.75 -36.81
C ALA A 806 -21.19 41.18 -35.36
N PHE A 807 -21.17 40.23 -34.42
CA PHE A 807 -21.52 40.45 -33.02
C PHE A 807 -20.54 39.79 -32.04
N SER A 808 -19.38 39.31 -32.51
CA SER A 808 -18.36 38.73 -31.64
C SER A 808 -16.97 39.27 -31.94
N ARG A 809 -16.08 39.17 -30.94
CA ARG A 809 -14.64 39.39 -31.07
C ARG A 809 -13.90 38.18 -30.53
N ILE A 810 -12.86 37.77 -31.24
CA ILE A 810 -12.04 36.62 -30.88
C ILE A 810 -10.66 37.11 -30.47
N ARG A 811 -10.14 36.62 -29.35
CA ARG A 811 -8.77 36.90 -28.90
C ARG A 811 -8.17 35.68 -28.24
N TRP A 812 -6.86 35.50 -28.40
CA TRP A 812 -6.11 34.50 -27.66
C TRP A 812 -5.82 35.00 -26.25
N ILE A 813 -6.05 34.15 -25.27
CA ILE A 813 -5.68 34.37 -23.86
C ILE A 813 -4.86 33.18 -23.37
N SER A 814 -4.11 33.35 -22.29
CA SER A 814 -3.54 32.21 -21.54
C SER A 814 -4.52 31.80 -20.46
N GLY A 815 -4.71 30.50 -20.25
CA GLY A 815 -5.55 30.01 -19.17
C GLY A 815 -5.16 28.61 -18.68
N PRO A 816 -5.62 28.23 -17.48
CA PRO A 816 -5.29 26.94 -16.88
C PRO A 816 -5.94 25.80 -17.66
N GLN A 817 -5.18 24.75 -17.95
CA GLN A 817 -5.71 23.48 -18.50
C GLN A 817 -6.38 22.64 -17.42
N GLN A 818 -5.93 22.78 -16.17
CA GLN A 818 -6.57 22.17 -15.02
C GLN A 818 -6.51 23.09 -13.80
N LEU A 819 -7.51 22.96 -12.95
CA LEU A 819 -7.59 23.62 -11.67
C LEU A 819 -7.73 22.56 -10.60
N GLU A 820 -6.91 22.69 -9.55
CA GLU A 820 -6.86 21.73 -8.45
C GLU A 820 -7.38 22.39 -7.18
N ARG A 821 -8.12 21.64 -6.38
CA ARG A 821 -8.57 22.07 -5.06
C ARG A 821 -8.26 21.01 -4.02
N TYR A 822 -8.00 21.46 -2.80
CA TYR A 822 -7.74 20.59 -1.65
C TYR A 822 -8.52 21.10 -0.44
N ASN A 823 -9.35 20.25 0.14
CA ASN A 823 -10.27 20.58 1.23
C ASN A 823 -11.17 21.79 0.94
N GLY A 824 -11.66 21.89 -0.31
CA GLY A 824 -12.53 22.99 -0.74
C GLY A 824 -11.80 24.31 -1.01
N PHE A 825 -10.47 24.37 -0.98
CA PHE A 825 -9.69 25.56 -1.32
C PHE A 825 -8.91 25.37 -2.63
N PRO A 826 -8.76 26.41 -3.48
CA PRO A 826 -7.82 26.37 -4.60
C PRO A 826 -6.43 25.96 -4.14
N SER A 827 -5.80 25.03 -4.87
CA SER A 827 -4.50 24.47 -4.50
C SER A 827 -3.58 24.30 -5.70
N ALA A 828 -2.27 24.35 -5.44
CA ALA A 828 -1.22 23.97 -6.37
C ALA A 828 -0.42 22.83 -5.76
N THR A 829 -0.15 21.81 -6.55
CA THR A 829 0.52 20.60 -6.06
C THR A 829 1.97 20.58 -6.49
N LEU A 830 2.87 20.32 -5.55
CA LEU A 830 4.27 20.08 -5.81
C LEU A 830 4.62 18.66 -5.38
N SER A 831 5.33 17.93 -6.23
CA SER A 831 5.92 16.65 -5.85
C SER A 831 7.40 16.60 -6.13
N GLY A 832 8.09 15.74 -5.40
CA GLY A 832 9.53 15.59 -5.48
C GLY A 832 9.97 14.40 -4.64
N GLN A 833 11.27 14.18 -4.61
CA GLN A 833 11.86 13.09 -3.86
C GLN A 833 13.12 13.57 -3.14
N ALA A 834 13.58 12.76 -2.20
CA ALA A 834 14.88 12.96 -1.59
C ALA A 834 15.99 12.75 -2.64
N ALA A 835 17.05 13.55 -2.56
CA ALA A 835 18.25 13.34 -3.36
C ALA A 835 18.87 11.96 -3.06
N PRO A 836 19.61 11.35 -4.01
CA PRO A 836 20.27 10.07 -3.77
C PRO A 836 21.10 10.07 -2.47
N GLY A 837 20.87 9.07 -1.61
CA GLY A 837 21.52 8.98 -0.30
C GLY A 837 20.91 9.84 0.81
N ARG A 838 19.81 10.55 0.53
CA ARG A 838 19.00 11.27 1.52
C ARG A 838 17.68 10.52 1.77
N SER A 839 17.07 10.76 2.94
CA SER A 839 15.81 10.13 3.32
C SER A 839 14.59 11.00 2.99
N SER A 840 13.42 10.37 2.89
CA SER A 840 12.15 11.08 2.67
C SER A 840 11.85 12.09 3.78
N GLY A 841 12.11 11.74 5.04
CA GLY A 841 11.91 12.67 6.17
C GLY A 841 12.80 13.91 6.11
N ALA A 842 14.04 13.78 5.62
CA ALA A 842 14.92 14.93 5.39
C ALA A 842 14.39 15.84 4.27
N ALA A 843 13.82 15.26 3.22
CA ALA A 843 13.22 16.01 2.13
C ALA A 843 11.94 16.74 2.57
N ILE A 844 11.09 16.11 3.39
CA ILE A 844 9.91 16.74 3.99
C ILE A 844 10.35 17.95 4.84
N ALA A 845 11.29 17.76 5.77
CA ALA A 845 11.76 18.83 6.64
C ALA A 845 12.38 20.01 5.86
N GLU A 846 13.13 19.74 4.79
CA GLU A 846 13.68 20.80 3.94
C GLU A 846 12.59 21.54 3.16
N MET A 847 11.56 20.85 2.66
CA MET A 847 10.41 21.49 2.03
C MET A 847 9.60 22.33 3.02
N GLU A 848 9.45 21.91 4.28
CA GLU A 848 8.82 22.72 5.33
C GLU A 848 9.63 23.99 5.61
N ARG A 849 10.97 23.87 5.67
CA ARG A 849 11.87 25.03 5.79
C ARG A 849 11.66 26.01 4.64
N ILE A 850 11.63 25.51 3.40
CA ILE A 850 11.41 26.34 2.20
C ILE A 850 10.03 27.00 2.21
N ALA A 851 8.98 26.22 2.48
CA ALA A 851 7.62 26.71 2.54
C ALA A 851 7.42 27.77 3.62
N SER A 852 8.02 27.60 4.81
CA SER A 852 7.80 28.47 5.98
C SER A 852 8.16 29.95 5.77
N HIS A 853 9.07 30.26 4.85
CA HIS A 853 9.52 31.63 4.63
C HIS A 853 9.08 32.20 3.26
N ILE A 854 8.65 31.34 2.33
CA ILE A 854 8.07 31.79 1.04
C ILE A 854 6.56 32.02 1.17
N LEU A 855 5.86 31.16 1.92
CA LEU A 855 4.42 31.26 2.10
C LEU A 855 4.11 32.38 3.10
N THR A 856 3.85 33.57 2.56
CA THR A 856 3.46 34.75 3.34
C THR A 856 1.96 35.01 3.25
N GLY A 857 1.36 35.56 4.31
CA GLY A 857 -0.07 35.84 4.39
C GLY A 857 -0.88 34.58 4.73
N ASN A 858 -2.00 34.36 4.06
CA ASN A 858 -2.92 33.23 4.29
C ASN A 858 -2.73 32.10 3.26
N LEU A 859 -1.61 32.08 2.53
CA LEU A 859 -1.17 30.91 1.79
C LEU A 859 -0.58 29.90 2.79
N THR A 860 -1.04 28.65 2.74
CA THR A 860 -0.56 27.57 3.61
C THR A 860 -0.21 26.36 2.77
N TYR A 861 0.35 25.33 3.40
CA TYR A 861 0.54 24.03 2.78
C TYR A 861 -0.08 22.93 3.63
N GLU A 862 -0.44 21.82 2.99
CA GLU A 862 -0.81 20.56 3.62
C GLU A 862 -0.07 19.41 2.92
N TRP A 863 0.30 18.39 3.69
CA TRP A 863 0.88 17.16 3.17
C TRP A 863 -0.24 16.19 2.77
N THR A 864 -0.03 15.43 1.70
CA THR A 864 -0.98 14.40 1.25
C THR A 864 -0.26 13.11 0.85
N GLY A 865 -1.01 12.03 0.66
CA GLY A 865 -0.48 10.72 0.28
C GLY A 865 0.60 10.19 1.23
N THR A 866 1.68 9.64 0.69
CA THR A 866 2.80 9.06 1.44
C THR A 866 3.42 10.02 2.46
N ALA A 867 3.55 11.31 2.14
CA ALA A 867 4.14 12.30 3.05
C ALA A 867 3.26 12.57 4.27
N LEU A 868 1.93 12.54 4.11
CA LEU A 868 0.99 12.66 5.22
C LEU A 868 1.15 11.47 6.17
N GLU A 869 1.19 10.25 5.63
CA GLU A 869 1.36 9.03 6.42
C GLU A 869 2.70 9.02 7.15
N GLU A 870 3.78 9.47 6.51
CA GLU A 870 5.09 9.60 7.15
C GLU A 870 5.08 10.60 8.32
N LYS A 871 4.45 11.77 8.15
CA LYS A 871 4.35 12.80 9.19
C LYS A 871 3.49 12.31 10.36
N GLN A 872 2.40 11.61 10.08
CA GLN A 872 1.57 10.99 11.12
C GLN A 872 2.33 9.88 11.87
N ALA A 873 3.10 9.05 11.16
CA ALA A 873 3.93 8.00 11.74
C ALA A 873 4.99 8.57 12.69
N GLY A 874 5.73 9.60 12.25
CA GLY A 874 6.83 10.20 13.00
C GLY A 874 6.40 10.73 14.38
N GLY A 875 5.20 11.29 14.49
CA GLY A 875 4.65 11.77 15.77
C GLY A 875 4.25 10.68 16.76
N GLN A 876 4.11 9.44 16.31
CA GLN A 876 3.57 8.33 17.10
C GLN A 876 4.65 7.39 17.67
N ILE A 877 5.86 7.39 17.11
CA ILE A 877 6.94 6.44 17.49
C ILE A 877 7.32 6.56 18.97
N GLY A 878 7.46 7.79 19.49
CA GLY A 878 7.78 8.02 20.90
C GLY A 878 6.71 7.47 21.84
N LEU A 879 5.43 7.65 21.47
CA LEU A 879 4.29 7.10 22.20
C LEU A 879 4.28 5.56 22.16
N LEU A 880 4.58 4.97 20.99
CA LEU A 880 4.67 3.53 20.80
C LEU A 880 5.73 2.90 21.71
N LEU A 881 6.97 3.40 21.65
CA LEU A 881 8.06 2.89 22.47
C LEU A 881 7.80 3.10 23.96
N GLY A 882 7.28 4.27 24.34
CA GLY A 882 6.91 4.58 25.71
C GLY A 882 5.83 3.65 26.27
N LEU A 883 4.74 3.43 25.50
CA LEU A 883 3.65 2.56 25.89
C LEU A 883 4.09 1.09 25.98
N SER A 884 4.86 0.59 25.01
CA SER A 884 5.44 -0.76 25.07
C SER A 884 6.34 -0.92 26.30
N LEU A 885 7.17 0.08 26.64
CA LEU A 885 8.01 0.04 27.83
C LEU A 885 7.18 -0.01 29.13
N VAL A 886 6.13 0.82 29.23
CA VAL A 886 5.25 0.87 30.40
C VAL A 886 4.53 -0.46 30.59
N VAL A 887 3.97 -1.03 29.53
CA VAL A 887 3.25 -2.31 29.60
C VAL A 887 4.19 -3.43 30.05
N VAL A 888 5.40 -3.50 29.51
CA VAL A 888 6.40 -4.48 29.94
C VAL A 888 6.84 -4.25 31.38
N PHE A 889 7.06 -2.99 31.77
CA PHE A 889 7.44 -2.65 33.14
C PHE A 889 6.39 -3.09 34.15
N LEU A 890 5.11 -2.82 33.90
CA LEU A 890 4.00 -3.22 34.77
C LEU A 890 3.87 -4.75 34.84
N LEU A 891 4.04 -5.43 33.71
CA LEU A 891 3.97 -6.89 33.67
C LEU A 891 5.10 -7.54 34.46
N LEU A 892 6.32 -7.02 34.31
CA LEU A 892 7.48 -7.46 35.10
C LEU A 892 7.30 -7.12 36.58
N ALA A 893 6.70 -5.97 36.90
CA ALA A 893 6.45 -5.58 38.28
C ALA A 893 5.49 -6.55 38.97
N ALA A 894 4.42 -6.95 38.27
CA ALA A 894 3.48 -7.96 38.73
C ALA A 894 4.11 -9.36 38.81
N LEU A 895 5.00 -9.71 37.87
CA LEU A 895 5.69 -11.00 37.86
C LEU A 895 6.65 -11.15 39.05
N TYR A 896 7.40 -10.10 39.37
CA TYR A 896 8.45 -10.11 40.39
C TYR A 896 8.02 -9.56 41.75
N GLU A 897 6.77 -9.10 41.86
CA GLU A 897 6.26 -8.36 43.02
C GLU A 897 7.23 -7.26 43.48
N SER A 898 7.77 -6.51 42.51
CA SER A 898 8.86 -5.55 42.74
C SER A 898 8.92 -4.47 41.68
N TRP A 899 9.13 -3.23 42.10
CA TRP A 899 9.38 -2.10 41.19
C TRP A 899 10.84 -1.99 40.72
N ALA A 900 11.77 -2.56 41.50
CA ALA A 900 13.21 -2.41 41.27
C ALA A 900 13.75 -3.39 40.22
N ILE A 901 13.25 -4.62 40.25
CA ILE A 901 13.69 -5.70 39.35
C ILE A 901 13.32 -5.36 37.89
N PRO A 902 12.10 -4.92 37.57
CA PRO A 902 11.73 -4.49 36.22
C PRO A 902 12.61 -3.34 35.70
N ALA A 903 12.93 -2.37 36.57
CA ALA A 903 13.82 -1.28 36.19
C ALA A 903 15.22 -1.81 35.81
N ALA A 904 15.78 -2.73 36.60
CA ALA A 904 17.06 -3.37 36.30
C ALA A 904 17.07 -4.12 34.97
N VAL A 905 15.98 -4.84 34.66
CA VAL A 905 15.81 -5.58 33.41
C VAL A 905 15.72 -4.63 32.21
N LEU A 906 14.97 -3.54 32.31
CA LEU A 906 14.73 -2.63 31.18
C LEU A 906 15.88 -1.65 30.90
N LEU A 907 16.79 -1.44 31.86
CA LEU A 907 17.99 -0.61 31.65
C LEU A 907 18.91 -1.13 30.53
N ILE A 908 18.72 -2.37 30.05
CA ILE A 908 19.51 -2.91 28.95
C ILE A 908 19.07 -2.41 27.56
N ILE A 909 17.84 -1.93 27.42
CA ILE A 909 17.25 -1.56 26.13
C ILE A 909 18.10 -0.54 25.34
N PRO A 910 18.68 0.52 25.93
CA PRO A 910 19.54 1.46 25.20
C PRO A 910 20.73 0.81 24.48
N PHE A 911 21.27 -0.29 25.00
CA PHE A 911 22.33 -1.05 24.32
C PHE A 911 21.84 -1.86 23.13
N GLY A 912 20.56 -2.25 23.09
CA GLY A 912 19.97 -2.82 21.89
C GLY A 912 19.69 -1.73 20.83
N VAL A 913 19.12 -0.61 21.27
CA VAL A 913 18.81 0.53 20.37
C VAL A 913 20.06 1.04 19.67
N ILE A 914 21.21 1.16 20.35
CA ILE A 914 22.44 1.64 19.73
C ILE A 914 22.92 0.74 18.59
N GLY A 915 22.81 -0.58 18.71
CA GLY A 915 23.21 -1.49 17.63
C GLY A 915 22.27 -1.45 16.45
N ALA A 916 20.97 -1.27 16.69
CA ALA A 916 19.98 -1.03 15.65
C ALA A 916 20.37 0.22 14.84
N VAL A 917 20.59 1.34 15.54
CA VAL A 917 20.93 2.63 14.93
C VAL A 917 22.26 2.52 14.16
N LEU A 918 23.29 1.95 14.78
CA LEU A 918 24.64 1.90 14.20
C LEU A 918 24.68 1.06 12.92
N LEU A 919 24.07 -0.14 12.91
CA LEU A 919 24.04 -0.99 11.71
C LEU A 919 23.15 -0.40 10.60
N THR A 920 22.03 0.23 10.95
CA THR A 920 21.18 0.96 10.00
C THR A 920 21.95 2.12 9.36
N MET A 921 22.66 2.93 10.16
CA MET A 921 23.50 4.03 9.66
C MET A 921 24.65 3.54 8.78
N MET A 922 25.35 2.47 9.18
CA MET A 922 26.46 1.89 8.40
C MET A 922 26.04 1.40 7.02
N ARG A 923 24.77 1.00 6.85
CA ARG A 923 24.22 0.58 5.55
C ARG A 923 23.50 1.69 4.79
N GLY A 924 23.47 2.92 5.32
CA GLY A 924 22.75 4.04 4.70
C GLY A 924 21.23 3.87 4.67
N LEU A 925 20.68 3.09 5.60
CA LEU A 925 19.24 2.89 5.75
C LEU A 925 18.61 4.00 6.61
N SER A 926 17.30 4.18 6.51
CA SER A 926 16.54 5.18 7.26
C SER A 926 15.81 4.56 8.45
N ALA A 927 15.42 5.38 9.43
CA ALA A 927 14.48 5.01 10.49
C ALA A 927 13.05 4.93 9.92
N ASP A 928 12.77 3.82 9.25
CA ASP A 928 11.48 3.52 8.64
C ASP A 928 10.57 2.66 9.54
N VAL A 929 9.38 2.30 9.05
CA VAL A 929 8.43 1.46 9.80
C VAL A 929 9.03 0.10 10.16
N TYR A 930 9.89 -0.46 9.31
CA TYR A 930 10.60 -1.72 9.56
C TYR A 930 11.64 -1.61 10.67
N PHE A 931 12.37 -0.50 10.72
CA PHE A 931 13.30 -0.19 11.81
C PHE A 931 12.58 -0.06 13.15
N ASN A 932 11.43 0.65 13.19
CA ASN A 932 10.63 0.81 14.41
C ASN A 932 10.13 -0.53 14.95
N ILE A 933 9.69 -1.41 14.05
CA ILE A 933 9.32 -2.79 14.40
C ILE A 933 10.50 -3.50 15.08
N GLY A 934 11.71 -3.40 14.51
CA GLY A 934 12.91 -3.98 15.10
C GLY A 934 13.25 -3.41 16.48
N LEU A 935 13.06 -2.10 16.69
CA LEU A 935 13.21 -1.46 17.99
C LEU A 935 12.23 -1.97 19.04
N VAL A 936 10.98 -2.23 18.64
CA VAL A 936 10.00 -2.81 19.54
C VAL A 936 10.37 -4.25 19.86
N THR A 937 10.78 -5.05 18.86
CA THR A 937 11.26 -6.43 19.09
C THR A 937 12.42 -6.48 20.11
N ILE A 938 13.33 -5.50 20.12
CA ILE A 938 14.46 -5.53 21.07
C ILE A 938 14.04 -5.28 22.52
N ILE A 939 12.98 -4.51 22.77
CA ILE A 939 12.46 -4.31 24.13
C ILE A 939 12.14 -5.68 24.75
N GLY A 940 11.42 -6.52 24.01
CA GLY A 940 11.07 -7.87 24.47
C GLY A 940 12.24 -8.82 24.53
N LEU A 941 13.08 -8.87 23.47
CA LEU A 941 14.16 -9.83 23.37
C LEU A 941 15.30 -9.54 24.38
N ALA A 942 15.62 -8.26 24.58
CA ALA A 942 16.61 -7.87 25.59
C ALA A 942 16.08 -8.08 27.01
N ALA A 943 14.79 -7.79 27.26
CA ALA A 943 14.15 -8.11 28.53
C ALA A 943 14.16 -9.61 28.80
N LYS A 944 13.85 -10.46 27.81
CA LYS A 944 13.93 -11.93 27.95
C LYS A 944 15.31 -12.42 28.38
N ASN A 945 16.37 -11.97 27.71
CA ASN A 945 17.73 -12.34 28.08
C ASN A 945 18.09 -11.90 29.51
N ALA A 946 17.64 -10.70 29.90
CA ALA A 946 17.88 -10.18 31.24
C ALA A 946 17.08 -10.92 32.34
N ILE A 947 15.80 -11.21 32.10
CA ILE A 947 14.91 -12.01 32.97
C ILE A 947 15.58 -13.34 33.32
N LEU A 948 16.13 -14.04 32.32
CA LEU A 948 16.73 -15.36 32.52
C LEU A 948 17.93 -15.34 33.49
N ILE A 949 18.71 -14.26 33.53
CA ILE A 949 19.81 -14.07 34.49
C ILE A 949 19.26 -13.69 35.87
N VAL A 950 18.35 -12.71 35.89
CA VAL A 950 17.77 -12.13 37.11
C VAL A 950 16.95 -13.14 37.90
N GLU A 951 16.14 -13.96 37.24
CA GLU A 951 15.34 -15.03 37.85
C GLU A 951 16.21 -16.02 38.63
N PHE A 952 17.31 -16.49 38.02
CA PHE A 952 18.24 -17.41 38.66
C PHE A 952 18.97 -16.75 39.84
N ALA A 953 19.32 -15.48 39.72
CA ALA A 953 19.94 -14.73 40.82
C ALA A 953 18.97 -14.56 42.01
N ILE A 954 17.68 -14.25 41.75
CA ILE A 954 16.66 -14.15 42.80
C ILE A 954 16.46 -15.49 43.50
N LYS A 955 16.44 -16.59 42.72
CA LYS A 955 16.29 -17.93 43.28
C LYS A 955 17.45 -18.30 44.20
N GLU A 956 18.71 -18.13 43.76
CA GLU A 956 19.86 -18.41 44.63
C GLU A 956 19.93 -17.47 45.86
N GLU A 957 19.47 -16.23 45.73
CA GLU A 957 19.35 -15.30 46.87
C GLU A 957 18.28 -15.79 47.86
N SER A 958 17.16 -16.33 47.37
CA SER A 958 16.12 -16.95 48.22
C SER A 958 16.60 -18.22 48.93
N GLU A 959 17.61 -18.89 48.37
CA GLU A 959 18.30 -20.04 48.96
C GLU A 959 19.43 -19.63 49.94
N GLY A 960 19.63 -18.34 50.19
CA GLY A 960 20.55 -17.79 51.21
C GLY A 960 21.88 -17.24 50.67
N THR A 961 22.06 -17.15 49.35
CA THR A 961 23.29 -16.65 48.72
C THR A 961 23.34 -15.11 48.68
N ASP A 962 24.49 -14.49 48.92
CA ASP A 962 24.65 -13.03 48.77
C ASP A 962 24.34 -12.57 47.32
N ALA A 963 23.70 -11.41 47.16
CA ALA A 963 23.21 -10.89 45.88
C ALA A 963 24.30 -10.77 44.80
N ILE A 964 25.56 -10.51 45.17
CA ILE A 964 26.67 -10.43 44.20
C ILE A 964 27.03 -11.83 43.69
N THR A 965 27.13 -12.79 44.61
CA THR A 965 27.46 -14.19 44.31
C THR A 965 26.34 -14.84 43.51
N ALA A 966 25.08 -14.61 43.90
CA ALA A 966 23.90 -15.09 43.19
C ALA A 966 23.83 -14.54 41.75
N ALA A 967 24.13 -13.23 41.55
CA ALA A 967 24.18 -12.64 40.22
C ALA A 967 25.29 -13.24 39.34
N LYS A 968 26.45 -13.57 39.93
CA LYS A 968 27.57 -14.21 39.23
C LYS A 968 27.23 -15.66 38.83
N ASN A 969 26.64 -16.43 39.74
CA ASN A 969 26.24 -17.81 39.49
C ASN A 969 25.13 -17.87 38.43
N GLY A 970 24.12 -16.99 38.53
CA GLY A 970 23.10 -16.83 37.50
C GLY A 970 23.71 -16.48 36.14
N ALA A 971 24.63 -15.51 36.09
CA ALA A 971 25.35 -15.15 34.87
C ALA A 971 26.16 -16.32 34.27
N GLN A 972 26.80 -17.14 35.11
CA GLN A 972 27.57 -18.31 34.67
C GLN A 972 26.69 -19.40 34.09
N GLN A 973 25.61 -19.77 34.80
CA GLN A 973 24.70 -20.83 34.39
C GLN A 973 23.93 -20.46 33.10
N ARG A 974 23.71 -19.16 32.86
CA ARG A 974 22.92 -18.68 31.72
C ARG A 974 23.75 -18.24 30.51
N LEU A 975 25.07 -18.08 30.62
CA LEU A 975 25.90 -17.61 29.51
C LEU A 975 25.77 -18.51 28.26
N ARG A 976 25.92 -19.83 28.41
CA ARG A 976 25.82 -20.77 27.28
C ARG A 976 24.44 -20.74 26.63
N PRO A 977 23.32 -20.87 27.37
CA PRO A 977 21.98 -20.72 26.80
C PRO A 977 21.75 -19.37 26.10
N ILE A 978 22.17 -18.25 26.71
CA ILE A 978 21.98 -16.91 26.13
C ILE A 978 22.80 -16.74 24.85
N LEU A 979 24.06 -17.18 24.82
CA LEU A 979 24.87 -17.13 23.60
C LEU A 979 24.31 -18.02 22.51
N MET A 980 23.84 -19.22 22.87
CA MET A 980 23.21 -20.14 21.93
C MET A 980 22.00 -19.49 21.26
N THR A 981 21.07 -18.94 22.03
CA THR A 981 19.83 -18.35 21.50
C THR A 981 20.11 -17.06 20.73
N SER A 982 21.03 -16.22 21.23
CA SER A 982 21.43 -14.97 20.58
C SER A 982 22.15 -15.19 19.25
N VAL A 983 23.12 -16.10 19.19
CA VAL A 983 23.85 -16.43 17.94
C VAL A 983 22.89 -17.06 16.93
N THR A 984 22.00 -17.92 17.41
CA THR A 984 20.95 -18.53 16.58
C THR A 984 20.03 -17.46 15.98
N PHE A 985 19.59 -16.50 16.78
CA PHE A 985 18.78 -15.38 16.30
C PHE A 985 19.54 -14.52 15.28
N VAL A 986 20.76 -14.09 15.59
CA VAL A 986 21.59 -13.24 14.73
C VAL A 986 21.87 -13.92 13.38
N LEU A 987 22.20 -15.21 13.38
CA LEU A 987 22.43 -15.97 12.15
C LEU A 987 21.12 -16.30 11.41
N GLY A 988 20.01 -16.48 12.14
CA GLY A 988 18.68 -16.62 11.54
C GLY A 988 18.21 -15.37 10.79
N MET A 989 18.68 -14.17 11.19
CA MET A 989 18.41 -12.93 10.47
C MET A 989 19.39 -12.66 9.31
N MET A 990 20.51 -13.39 9.22
CA MET A 990 21.52 -13.17 8.17
C MET A 990 20.95 -13.27 6.74
N PRO A 991 20.07 -14.25 6.40
CA PRO A 991 19.46 -14.32 5.08
C PRO A 991 18.69 -13.04 4.69
N LEU A 992 18.04 -12.36 5.64
CA LEU A 992 17.34 -11.10 5.38
C LEU A 992 18.32 -9.97 5.08
N VAL A 993 19.41 -9.92 5.83
CA VAL A 993 20.47 -8.90 5.73
C VAL A 993 21.21 -9.00 4.40
N LEU A 994 21.35 -10.20 3.83
CA LEU A 994 22.03 -10.47 2.56
C LEU A 994 21.09 -10.64 1.36
N ALA A 995 19.79 -10.47 1.57
CA ALA A 995 18.82 -10.77 0.52
C ALA A 995 18.97 -9.86 -0.71
N THR A 996 18.72 -10.46 -1.89
CA THR A 996 18.70 -9.81 -3.20
C THR A 996 17.37 -10.12 -3.92
N GLY A 997 17.11 -9.47 -5.06
CA GLY A 997 15.89 -9.67 -5.86
C GLY A 997 14.66 -8.91 -5.33
N ALA A 998 13.46 -9.40 -5.68
CA ALA A 998 12.19 -8.77 -5.31
C ALA A 998 11.99 -8.72 -3.78
N GLY A 999 11.63 -7.53 -3.27
CA GLY A 999 11.41 -7.28 -1.84
C GLY A 999 12.70 -7.26 -0.99
N ALA A 1000 13.87 -7.10 -1.63
CA ALA A 1000 15.15 -7.13 -0.95
C ALA A 1000 15.42 -5.89 -0.10
N ALA A 1001 14.90 -4.71 -0.46
CA ALA A 1001 15.15 -3.51 0.34
C ALA A 1001 14.45 -3.62 1.71
N SER A 1002 13.22 -4.10 1.72
CA SER A 1002 12.39 -4.33 2.90
C SER A 1002 12.96 -5.44 3.78
N ARG A 1003 13.41 -6.56 3.18
CA ARG A 1003 14.13 -7.63 3.92
C ARG A 1003 15.38 -7.09 4.60
N ARG A 1004 16.19 -6.30 3.88
CA ARG A 1004 17.42 -5.71 4.42
C ARG A 1004 17.12 -4.70 5.52
N ALA A 1005 16.07 -3.89 5.40
CA ALA A 1005 15.65 -2.92 6.42
C ALA A 1005 15.29 -3.61 7.74
N VAL A 1006 14.36 -4.56 7.73
CA VAL A 1006 13.97 -5.32 8.93
C VAL A 1006 15.15 -6.10 9.51
N GLY A 1007 15.84 -6.87 8.68
CA GLY A 1007 16.92 -7.76 9.11
C GLY A 1007 18.09 -7.00 9.74
N THR A 1008 18.50 -5.86 9.15
CA THR A 1008 19.65 -5.08 9.63
C THR A 1008 19.37 -4.47 11.01
N GLY A 1009 18.20 -3.86 11.20
CA GLY A 1009 17.83 -3.26 12.48
C GLY A 1009 17.73 -4.31 13.59
N VAL A 1010 17.04 -5.43 13.32
CA VAL A 1010 16.81 -6.52 14.28
C VAL A 1010 18.12 -7.27 14.63
N MET A 1011 18.96 -7.57 13.62
CA MET A 1011 20.25 -8.22 13.84
C MET A 1011 21.18 -7.35 14.68
N GLY A 1012 21.28 -6.05 14.36
CA GLY A 1012 22.13 -5.12 15.10
C GLY A 1012 21.68 -4.90 16.53
N SER A 1013 20.37 -4.86 16.73
CA SER A 1013 19.73 -4.81 18.04
C SER A 1013 20.16 -5.99 18.91
N MET A 1014 20.01 -7.23 18.41
CA MET A 1014 20.33 -8.42 19.19
C MET A 1014 21.83 -8.56 19.43
N LEU A 1015 22.66 -8.27 18.43
CA LEU A 1015 24.12 -8.40 18.54
C LEU A 1015 24.68 -7.54 19.68
N THR A 1016 24.27 -6.27 19.74
CA THR A 1016 24.71 -5.34 20.78
C THR A 1016 24.04 -5.58 22.13
N ALA A 1017 22.73 -5.88 22.14
CA ALA A 1017 22.02 -6.22 23.37
C ALA A 1017 22.61 -7.47 24.03
N THR A 1018 23.04 -8.48 23.28
CA THR A 1018 23.71 -9.66 23.86
C THR A 1018 25.12 -9.32 24.32
N LEU A 1019 25.91 -8.62 23.49
CA LEU A 1019 27.31 -8.30 23.80
C LEU A 1019 27.44 -7.47 25.08
N PHE A 1020 26.57 -6.48 25.28
CA PHE A 1020 26.55 -5.65 26.49
C PHE A 1020 25.65 -6.24 27.59
N GLY A 1021 24.55 -6.91 27.21
CA GLY A 1021 23.55 -7.53 28.09
C GLY A 1021 24.11 -8.45 29.13
N ILE A 1022 24.98 -9.37 28.70
CA ILE A 1022 25.57 -10.36 29.59
C ILE A 1022 26.40 -9.69 30.70
N PHE A 1023 27.06 -8.57 30.44
CA PHE A 1023 27.88 -7.86 31.44
C PHE A 1023 27.06 -6.90 32.31
N PHE A 1024 26.13 -6.15 31.71
CA PHE A 1024 25.40 -5.09 32.39
C PHE A 1024 24.19 -5.58 33.19
N THR A 1025 23.55 -6.69 32.80
CA THR A 1025 22.39 -7.22 33.54
C THR A 1025 22.72 -7.58 35.00
N PRO A 1026 23.81 -8.33 35.30
CA PRO A 1026 24.20 -8.61 36.68
C PRO A 1026 24.52 -7.33 37.47
N LEU A 1027 25.14 -6.33 36.80
CA LEU A 1027 25.42 -5.04 37.42
C LEU A 1027 24.15 -4.28 37.78
N PHE A 1028 23.17 -4.22 36.87
CA PHE A 1028 21.88 -3.56 37.12
C PHE A 1028 21.10 -4.25 38.23
N TYR A 1029 21.10 -5.59 38.27
CA TYR A 1029 20.50 -6.36 39.36
C TYR A 1029 21.08 -5.98 40.72
N VAL A 1030 22.41 -6.02 40.86
CA VAL A 1030 23.10 -5.69 42.12
C VAL A 1030 22.92 -4.21 42.48
N ALA A 1031 22.92 -3.30 41.50
CA ALA A 1031 22.68 -1.88 41.71
C ALA A 1031 21.26 -1.62 42.25
N ALA A 1032 20.25 -2.24 41.64
CA ALA A 1032 18.85 -2.14 42.08
C ALA A 1032 18.66 -2.70 43.49
N ARG A 1033 19.25 -3.86 43.80
CA ARG A 1033 19.21 -4.45 45.15
C ARG A 1033 19.90 -3.60 46.21
N ARG A 1034 21.08 -3.03 45.91
CA ARG A 1034 21.85 -2.17 46.84
C ARG A 1034 21.15 -0.84 47.13
N TRP A 1035 20.51 -0.23 46.14
CA TRP A 1035 19.82 1.06 46.32
C TRP A 1035 18.48 0.95 47.05
N LEU A 1036 17.76 -0.18 46.97
CA LEU A 1036 16.54 -0.41 47.77
C LEU A 1036 16.81 -1.01 49.16
N SER A 1037 17.83 -1.87 49.33
CA SER A 1037 18.14 -2.48 50.63
C SER A 1037 18.61 -1.46 51.68
N ARG A 1038 19.17 -0.31 51.24
CA ARG A 1038 19.47 0.83 52.14
C ARG A 1038 18.24 1.37 52.88
N LYS A 1039 17.02 1.16 52.38
CA LYS A 1039 15.78 1.65 53.02
C LYS A 1039 15.15 0.62 53.98
N LYS A 1040 15.54 -0.66 53.93
CA LYS A 1040 15.07 -1.70 54.85
C LYS A 1040 15.91 -1.84 56.12
N ARG A 1041 17.13 -1.30 56.15
CA ARG A 1041 18.00 -1.32 57.36
C ARG A 1041 17.68 -0.21 58.39
N ASN A 1042 16.69 0.65 58.12
CA ASN A 1042 16.24 1.72 59.01
C ASN A 1042 14.80 1.55 59.54
N ARG A 1043 14.21 0.35 59.44
CA ARG A 1043 13.03 -0.01 60.23
C ARG A 1043 13.44 -1.11 61.20
N GLU A 1044 13.61 -0.72 62.46
CA GLU A 1044 13.60 -1.64 63.59
C GLU A 1044 12.33 -2.51 63.56
N PRO A 1045 12.40 -3.73 64.14
CA PRO A 1045 11.26 -4.62 64.20
C PRO A 1045 10.31 -4.12 65.30
N ASP A 1046 9.11 -3.69 64.92
CA ASP A 1046 7.97 -3.68 65.85
C ASP A 1046 7.37 -5.08 65.81
N ASP A 1047 7.52 -5.79 66.93
CA ASP A 1047 6.66 -6.89 67.34
C ASP A 1047 5.22 -6.35 67.44
N ASP A 1048 4.33 -6.83 66.58
CA ASP A 1048 3.05 -7.40 67.01
C ASP A 1048 2.23 -7.81 65.79
N LEU A 1049 1.87 -9.09 65.74
CA LEU A 1049 0.60 -9.62 65.24
C LEU A 1049 0.64 -11.14 65.46
N SER A 1050 0.48 -11.51 66.74
CA SER A 1050 0.14 -12.86 67.16
C SER A 1050 -1.19 -13.32 66.54
N ALA A 1051 -1.15 -14.48 65.90
CA ALA A 1051 -2.34 -15.25 65.51
C ALA A 1051 -3.09 -15.73 66.77
N PRO A 1052 -4.44 -15.88 66.72
CA PRO A 1052 -5.16 -16.51 67.82
C PRO A 1052 -5.01 -18.03 67.76
N GLU A 1053 -4.63 -18.60 68.89
CA GLU A 1053 -4.60 -20.04 69.18
C GLU A 1053 -6.01 -20.64 69.12
N VAL A 1054 -6.14 -21.78 68.44
CA VAL A 1054 -7.31 -22.67 68.52
C VAL A 1054 -7.05 -23.66 69.65
N GLY A 1055 -7.65 -23.41 70.81
CA GLY A 1055 -7.71 -24.34 71.93
C GLY A 1055 -8.92 -25.25 71.84
N ASN A 1056 -8.68 -26.56 71.91
CA ASN A 1056 -9.69 -27.59 72.19
C ASN A 1056 -10.12 -27.50 73.65
N GLU A 1057 -11.43 -27.48 73.92
CA GLU A 1057 -12.02 -28.04 75.14
C GLU A 1057 -13.42 -28.61 74.85
N GLU A 1058 -13.77 -29.63 75.60
CA GLU A 1058 -14.77 -30.68 75.37
C GLU A 1058 -16.20 -30.29 75.92
N PRO A 1059 -17.21 -31.19 76.00
CA PRO A 1059 -18.58 -30.92 75.56
C PRO A 1059 -19.59 -30.63 76.69
N GLY A 1060 -20.72 -30.00 76.37
CA GLY A 1060 -21.91 -30.07 77.24
C GLY A 1060 -23.02 -29.07 76.99
N GLY A 1061 -24.21 -29.59 76.65
CA GLY A 1061 -25.50 -28.99 77.01
C GLY A 1061 -26.13 -28.00 76.03
N GLY A 1062 -27.22 -28.42 75.35
CA GLY A 1062 -28.24 -27.49 74.85
C GLY A 1062 -29.07 -26.88 76.01
N PRO A 1063 -30.26 -26.29 75.79
CA PRO A 1063 -30.99 -26.07 74.53
C PRO A 1063 -31.57 -24.63 74.39
N ARG A 1064 -32.34 -24.41 73.31
CA ARG A 1064 -33.56 -23.56 73.17
C ARG A 1064 -33.49 -22.37 72.19
N ASP A 1065 -34.36 -22.52 71.19
CA ASP A 1065 -35.40 -21.58 70.74
C ASP A 1065 -35.00 -20.16 70.35
N ALA A 1066 -34.92 -19.91 69.03
CA ALA A 1066 -35.89 -19.12 68.24
C ALA A 1066 -35.39 -18.94 66.81
#